data_AF-A0A941HNN9-F1
#
_entry.id   AF-A0A941HNN9-F1
#
_cell.length_a   1.000
_cell.length_b   1.000
_cell.length_c   1.000
_cell.angle_alpha   90.00
_cell.angle_beta   90.00
_cell.angle_gamma   90.00
#
_symmetry.space_group_name_H-M   'P 1'
#
loop_
_entity.id
_entity.type
_entity.pdbx_description
1 polymer ?
#
loop_
_entity_poly.entity_id
_entity_poly.type
_entity_poly.pdbx_seq_one_letter_code
_entity_poly.pdbx_strand_id
1 'polypeptide(L)'
;MTLIKTSFNRRSFLKSTTLASGGMLLGFSWLASCKGKTEAELMQMPKEWFDINGFLKIGDNGIVTIMSPNPEIGQNVKTAMPMIVAEELDIAWKDVIVEQAPLNTDIFKRQLAGGSQSIRAGWQSLRMAGATARHMLIAAAAEAWQVPAKEITTSNGVLTHEASGKSANYGEMASAASLMEIPEEVELKDPKDFHIISTDRKNVDGLKIVTGKPLFGLDQKEEGMLTAMIIHPPAFGYTFKSLDAESAKAMPGIKDVFPIDVYPEGVEKQWSDGGGIAKLVAVVGESTWQCMQAKKEVKVTWEKPDKLESTATYEEALTELLDTPAKAPARKDGDFEKAFKGAAKVIERTYSAPFLSHNTMEPMNFFADVTADKAILKGPIQTPEFLEKTLASVLNMPVENIDIMMTRMGGGFGRRLYGHFGVEAAVISKKVQAPIKLVYTREDDMTQGTYRPAYKVRFKAGLDNDNNLIAWYVKGVGTNDDLIFENRFPAGAVPNYLAEKDMLQTQITTGAWRAPRSNFIAGAEQAFMDEVAEMAGKDPIDFRLELFEKAITAPVGDPKTNDYDPERYAGVLKLVKEKSNWNQNNGDKARGVSAYYCHNSYVAQVLELTMDRNKPKVDKVWCAVDCGIVINPISARNQIEGGIIDGIGHATYSQMTFKDGAPQQENFDSYHLIRNQEAPKEIETFFVDNGIDPTGLGEPSLPPIIGALANAMYKATGKRFYNQPFILEKEVVG
;
A
#
# COMPACT_ATOMS: atom_id res chain seq x y z
N MET A 1 -19.41 -25.84 0.92
CA MET A 1 -19.59 -25.16 -0.38
C MET A 1 -20.78 -24.21 -0.29
N THR A 2 -20.67 -23.03 -0.90
CA THR A 2 -21.68 -21.97 -0.84
C THR A 2 -22.05 -21.57 -2.27
N LEU A 3 -23.34 -21.64 -2.62
CA LEU A 3 -23.87 -21.15 -3.90
C LEU A 3 -23.89 -19.62 -3.87
N ILE A 4 -23.27 -18.97 -4.85
CA ILE A 4 -23.22 -17.52 -4.97
C ILE A 4 -23.75 -17.10 -6.34
N LYS A 5 -24.61 -16.09 -6.36
CA LYS A 5 -25.11 -15.47 -7.60
C LYS A 5 -24.00 -14.69 -8.30
N THR A 6 -23.79 -14.95 -9.58
CA THR A 6 -22.89 -14.16 -10.41
C THR A 6 -23.52 -12.78 -10.65
N SER A 7 -22.75 -11.71 -10.44
CA SER A 7 -23.24 -10.32 -10.57
C SER A 7 -23.03 -9.73 -11.96
N PHE A 8 -23.16 -10.56 -13.02
CA PHE A 8 -23.04 -10.12 -14.41
C PHE A 8 -24.40 -10.11 -15.10
N ASN A 9 -25.23 -9.09 -14.82
CA ASN A 9 -26.52 -8.95 -15.49
C ASN A 9 -26.40 -7.90 -16.61
N ARG A 10 -26.50 -8.36 -17.89
CA ARG A 10 -26.79 -7.66 -19.16
C ARG A 10 -25.83 -7.84 -20.36
N ARG A 11 -24.66 -8.47 -20.25
CA ARG A 11 -23.65 -8.45 -21.36
C ARG A 11 -23.39 -9.77 -22.12
N SER A 12 -24.19 -10.82 -21.94
CA SER A 12 -24.17 -11.97 -22.88
C SER A 12 -24.70 -11.59 -24.27
N PHE A 13 -25.53 -10.54 -24.37
CA PHE A 13 -26.16 -10.11 -25.63
C PHE A 13 -25.20 -9.44 -26.64
N LEU A 14 -24.07 -8.88 -26.19
CA LEU A 14 -23.12 -8.17 -27.07
C LEU A 14 -22.01 -9.07 -27.65
N LYS A 15 -21.81 -10.29 -27.12
CA LYS A 15 -20.91 -11.27 -27.74
C LYS A 15 -21.50 -11.88 -29.03
N SER A 16 -22.82 -11.81 -29.23
CA SER A 16 -23.48 -12.40 -30.40
C SER A 16 -23.47 -11.51 -31.67
N THR A 17 -23.01 -10.25 -31.60
CA THR A 17 -23.11 -9.30 -32.72
C THR A 17 -21.80 -9.02 -33.48
N THR A 18 -20.65 -9.52 -33.03
CA THR A 18 -19.34 -9.32 -33.70
C THR A 18 -18.86 -10.47 -34.59
N LEU A 19 -19.64 -11.55 -34.72
CA LEU A 19 -19.28 -12.72 -35.55
C LEU A 19 -19.54 -12.57 -37.07
N ALA A 20 -19.81 -11.35 -37.57
CA ALA A 20 -20.10 -11.12 -38.99
C ALA A 20 -18.95 -10.52 -39.82
N SER A 21 -17.77 -10.25 -39.26
CA SER A 21 -16.61 -9.80 -40.05
C SER A 21 -15.36 -10.58 -39.68
N GLY A 22 -15.13 -11.68 -40.38
CA GLY A 22 -13.94 -12.50 -40.26
C GLY A 22 -12.67 -11.75 -40.67
N GLY A 23 -11.68 -11.75 -39.78
CA GLY A 23 -10.31 -11.31 -40.06
C GLY A 23 -9.34 -12.21 -39.29
N MET A 24 -8.85 -13.25 -39.95
CA MET A 24 -7.81 -14.15 -39.44
C MET A 24 -6.44 -13.44 -39.55
N LEU A 25 -5.77 -13.19 -38.42
CA LEU A 25 -4.41 -12.65 -38.36
C LEU A 25 -3.43 -13.79 -38.07
N LEU A 26 -2.74 -14.28 -39.10
CA LEU A 26 -1.64 -15.24 -38.98
C LEU A 26 -0.32 -14.48 -38.83
N GLY A 27 0.28 -14.51 -37.64
CA GLY A 27 1.64 -14.02 -37.40
C GLY A 27 2.66 -15.15 -37.53
N PHE A 28 3.56 -15.07 -38.50
CA PHE A 28 4.72 -15.97 -38.62
C PHE A 28 5.95 -15.34 -37.94
N SER A 29 6.50 -16.02 -36.93
CA SER A 29 7.83 -15.72 -36.39
C SER A 29 8.86 -16.59 -37.12
N TRP A 30 9.56 -16.01 -38.09
CA TRP A 30 10.74 -16.61 -38.70
C TRP A 30 11.98 -15.96 -38.11
N LEU A 31 12.66 -16.66 -37.18
CA LEU A 31 14.11 -16.63 -36.91
C LEU A 31 14.40 -17.18 -35.49
N ALA A 32 14.70 -18.48 -35.39
CA ALA A 32 15.68 -19.04 -34.45
C ALA A 32 15.78 -20.56 -34.63
N SER A 33 16.61 -21.01 -35.57
CA SER A 33 17.14 -22.37 -35.57
C SER A 33 18.62 -22.30 -35.27
N CYS A 34 19.03 -22.78 -34.09
CA CYS A 34 20.21 -23.62 -33.90
C CYS A 34 20.30 -24.11 -32.43
N LYS A 35 20.57 -25.41 -32.31
CA LYS A 35 20.43 -26.27 -31.11
C LYS A 35 21.40 -25.95 -29.98
N GLY A 36 20.91 -26.14 -28.75
CA GLY A 36 21.68 -26.51 -27.57
C GLY A 36 20.74 -27.11 -26.52
N LYS A 37 20.72 -28.44 -26.38
CA LYS A 37 19.87 -29.13 -25.40
C LYS A 37 20.34 -28.82 -23.97
N THR A 38 19.51 -28.08 -23.24
CA THR A 38 19.15 -28.41 -21.86
C THR A 38 17.62 -28.28 -21.79
N GLU A 39 16.92 -29.38 -22.09
CA GLU A 39 15.46 -29.51 -21.94
C GLU A 39 15.12 -29.54 -20.45
N ALA A 40 15.20 -28.39 -19.77
CA ALA A 40 14.25 -28.12 -18.71
C ALA A 40 12.94 -27.76 -19.43
N GLU A 41 11.86 -28.48 -19.16
CA GLU A 41 10.54 -28.35 -19.80
C GLU A 41 10.16 -26.88 -20.04
N LEU A 42 10.50 -26.36 -21.22
CA LEU A 42 9.97 -25.09 -21.68
C LEU A 42 8.52 -25.37 -22.04
N MET A 43 7.59 -24.75 -21.31
CA MET A 43 6.19 -24.72 -21.72
C MET A 43 6.13 -24.29 -23.18
N GLN A 44 5.68 -25.19 -24.04
CA GLN A 44 5.40 -24.83 -25.41
C GLN A 44 4.27 -23.80 -25.38
N MET A 45 4.50 -22.62 -25.95
CA MET A 45 3.46 -21.61 -25.99
C MET A 45 2.26 -22.12 -26.80
N PRO A 46 1.02 -21.84 -26.36
CA PRO A 46 -0.18 -22.23 -27.09
C PRO A 46 -0.19 -21.62 -28.49
N LYS A 47 -0.81 -22.31 -29.45
CA LYS A 47 -1.00 -21.75 -30.80
C LYS A 47 -2.18 -20.79 -30.83
N GLU A 48 -3.21 -21.11 -30.05
CA GLU A 48 -4.44 -20.34 -29.95
C GLU A 48 -4.78 -20.11 -28.48
N TRP A 49 -5.45 -18.99 -28.21
CA TRP A 49 -5.93 -18.61 -26.88
C TRP A 49 -7.44 -18.35 -26.94
N PHE A 50 -8.15 -18.82 -25.92
CA PHE A 50 -9.60 -18.65 -25.79
C PHE A 50 -9.91 -17.81 -24.55
N ASP A 51 -10.55 -16.65 -24.74
CA ASP A 51 -10.99 -15.78 -23.65
C ASP A 51 -12.21 -16.38 -22.95
N ILE A 52 -12.01 -16.88 -21.73
CA ILE A 52 -13.09 -17.47 -20.93
C ILE A 52 -13.88 -16.37 -20.24
N ASN A 53 -13.18 -15.48 -19.53
CA ASN A 53 -13.75 -14.29 -18.91
C ASN A 53 -12.67 -13.20 -18.80
N GLY A 54 -13.03 -12.01 -18.30
CA GLY A 54 -12.11 -10.87 -18.22
C GLY A 54 -10.88 -11.07 -17.31
N PHE A 55 -10.82 -12.14 -16.52
CA PHE A 55 -9.68 -12.44 -15.65
C PHE A 55 -8.73 -13.50 -16.23
N LEU A 56 -9.19 -14.36 -17.15
CA LEU A 56 -8.37 -15.46 -17.65
C LEU A 56 -8.70 -15.92 -19.07
N LYS A 57 -7.65 -16.37 -19.76
CA LYS A 57 -7.70 -17.04 -21.07
C LYS A 57 -6.96 -18.37 -21.00
N ILE A 58 -7.41 -19.35 -21.77
CA ILE A 58 -6.85 -20.71 -21.80
C ILE A 58 -6.33 -21.01 -23.19
N GLY A 59 -5.11 -21.53 -23.26
CA GLY A 59 -4.49 -21.97 -24.51
C GLY A 59 -5.01 -23.32 -24.98
N ASP A 60 -4.89 -23.60 -26.27
CA ASP A 60 -5.23 -24.90 -26.89
C ASP A 60 -4.50 -26.12 -26.27
N ASN A 61 -3.42 -25.88 -25.52
CA ASN A 61 -2.66 -26.89 -24.80
C ASN A 61 -2.91 -26.92 -23.27
N GLY A 62 -3.88 -26.16 -22.77
CA GLY A 62 -4.27 -26.11 -21.36
C GLY A 62 -3.50 -25.12 -20.48
N ILE A 63 -2.50 -24.40 -21.00
CA ILE A 63 -1.84 -23.30 -20.26
C ILE A 63 -2.86 -22.17 -20.03
N VAL A 64 -2.87 -21.61 -18.82
CA VAL A 64 -3.80 -20.54 -18.44
C VAL A 64 -3.04 -19.24 -18.23
N THR A 65 -3.48 -18.15 -18.88
CA THR A 65 -3.05 -16.81 -18.47
C THR A 65 -4.08 -16.22 -17.52
N ILE A 66 -3.63 -15.73 -16.37
CA ILE A 66 -4.47 -15.06 -15.38
C ILE A 66 -3.99 -13.61 -15.22
N MET A 67 -4.93 -12.68 -15.33
CA MET A 67 -4.71 -11.26 -15.16
C MET A 67 -4.64 -10.89 -13.68
N SER A 68 -3.62 -10.14 -13.28
CA SER A 68 -3.58 -9.44 -12.00
C SER A 68 -4.11 -8.01 -12.17
N PRO A 69 -5.29 -7.69 -11.60
CA PRO A 69 -5.95 -6.41 -11.86
C PRO A 69 -5.29 -5.23 -11.14
N ASN A 70 -4.84 -5.41 -9.90
CA ASN A 70 -4.40 -4.30 -9.07
C ASN A 70 -2.93 -3.92 -9.33
N PRO A 71 -2.54 -2.67 -9.06
CA PRO A 71 -1.15 -2.24 -9.19
C PRO A 71 -0.18 -3.02 -8.27
N GLU A 72 0.97 -3.42 -8.80
CA GLU A 72 2.02 -4.14 -8.10
C GLU A 72 3.14 -3.22 -7.61
N ILE A 73 3.11 -2.91 -6.31
CA ILE A 73 4.02 -1.95 -5.66
C ILE A 73 5.12 -2.57 -4.80
N GLY A 74 5.34 -3.88 -4.92
CA GLY A 74 6.27 -4.65 -4.06
C GLY A 74 5.56 -5.58 -3.07
N GLN A 75 4.23 -5.51 -2.97
CA GLN A 75 3.40 -6.28 -2.03
C GLN A 75 3.02 -7.68 -2.52
N ASN A 76 3.43 -8.07 -3.74
CA ASN A 76 3.21 -9.40 -4.31
C ASN A 76 1.75 -9.73 -4.65
N VAL A 77 0.88 -8.73 -4.79
CA VAL A 77 -0.52 -8.93 -5.25
C VAL A 77 -0.57 -9.50 -6.67
N LYS A 78 0.46 -9.25 -7.48
CA LYS A 78 0.60 -9.86 -8.81
C LYS A 78 0.69 -11.37 -8.75
N THR A 79 1.21 -11.97 -7.69
CA THR A 79 1.18 -13.43 -7.49
C THR A 79 -0.08 -13.86 -6.76
N ALA A 80 -0.41 -13.18 -5.65
CA ALA A 80 -1.46 -13.63 -4.74
C ALA A 80 -2.86 -13.57 -5.36
N MET A 81 -3.18 -12.58 -6.21
CA MET A 81 -4.49 -12.52 -6.85
C MET A 81 -4.72 -13.67 -7.83
N PRO A 82 -3.78 -13.98 -8.76
CA PRO A 82 -3.90 -15.16 -9.61
C PRO A 82 -3.93 -16.49 -8.86
N MET A 83 -3.30 -16.61 -7.70
CA MET A 83 -3.41 -17.83 -6.88
C MET A 83 -4.86 -18.12 -6.49
N ILE A 84 -5.65 -17.09 -6.19
CA ILE A 84 -7.07 -17.23 -5.83
C ILE A 84 -7.89 -17.74 -7.03
N VAL A 85 -7.63 -17.19 -8.22
CA VAL A 85 -8.29 -17.62 -9.46
C VAL A 85 -7.87 -19.06 -9.79
N ALA A 86 -6.58 -19.37 -9.69
CA ALA A 86 -6.04 -20.69 -9.99
C ALA A 86 -6.58 -21.78 -9.05
N GLU A 87 -6.74 -21.45 -7.76
CA GLU A 87 -7.35 -22.32 -6.76
C GLU A 87 -8.76 -22.73 -7.17
N GLU A 88 -9.62 -21.77 -7.50
CA GLU A 88 -11.00 -22.03 -7.89
C GLU A 88 -11.13 -22.59 -9.30
N LEU A 89 -10.11 -22.42 -10.15
CA LEU A 89 -10.06 -23.02 -11.48
C LEU A 89 -9.60 -24.49 -11.44
N ASP A 90 -9.03 -24.97 -10.35
CA ASP A 90 -8.38 -26.29 -10.25
C ASP A 90 -7.24 -26.50 -11.27
N ILE A 91 -6.50 -25.45 -11.59
CA ILE A 91 -5.32 -25.52 -12.48
C ILE A 91 -4.03 -25.66 -11.66
N ALA A 92 -3.09 -26.49 -12.12
CA ALA A 92 -1.79 -26.58 -11.47
C ALA A 92 -1.03 -25.26 -11.66
N TRP A 93 -0.47 -24.71 -10.56
CA TRP A 93 0.22 -23.41 -10.59
C TRP A 93 1.37 -23.33 -11.61
N LYS A 94 2.03 -24.47 -11.90
CA LYS A 94 3.10 -24.50 -12.91
C LYS A 94 2.59 -24.12 -14.30
N ASP A 95 1.32 -24.40 -14.61
CA ASP A 95 0.64 -24.19 -15.90
C ASP A 95 -0.06 -22.82 -15.98
N VAL A 96 0.29 -21.88 -15.08
CA VAL A 96 -0.24 -20.52 -15.02
C VAL A 96 0.80 -19.49 -15.45
N ILE A 97 0.43 -18.65 -16.42
CA ILE A 97 1.12 -17.41 -16.78
C ILE A 97 0.38 -16.24 -16.13
N VAL A 98 1.12 -15.31 -15.53
CA VAL A 98 0.53 -14.13 -14.90
C VAL A 98 0.91 -12.86 -15.67
N GLU A 99 -0.12 -12.07 -15.99
CA GLU A 99 0.02 -10.78 -16.66
C GLU A 99 -0.54 -9.65 -15.78
N GLN A 100 0.07 -8.46 -15.84
CA GLN A 100 -0.49 -7.27 -15.21
C GLN A 100 -1.61 -6.75 -16.12
N ALA A 101 -2.83 -6.62 -15.59
CA ALA A 101 -3.92 -6.04 -16.37
C ALA A 101 -3.67 -4.54 -16.61
N PRO A 102 -4.04 -3.99 -17.78
CA PRO A 102 -4.18 -2.54 -17.95
C PRO A 102 -5.37 -2.03 -17.11
N LEU A 103 -5.52 -0.71 -17.00
CA LEU A 103 -6.76 -0.14 -16.48
C LEU A 103 -7.93 -0.55 -17.38
N ASN A 104 -8.97 -1.12 -16.79
CA ASN A 104 -10.23 -1.47 -17.44
C ASN A 104 -11.34 -1.52 -16.39
N THR A 105 -12.07 -0.41 -16.25
CA THR A 105 -13.15 -0.24 -15.27
C THR A 105 -14.43 -1.01 -15.62
N ASP A 106 -14.53 -1.48 -16.87
CA ASP A 106 -15.62 -2.33 -17.37
C ASP A 106 -15.50 -3.77 -16.86
N ILE A 107 -14.26 -4.27 -16.70
CA ILE A 107 -13.97 -5.64 -16.28
C ILE A 107 -13.62 -5.69 -14.78
N PHE A 108 -12.74 -4.80 -14.34
CA PHE A 108 -12.18 -4.84 -13.00
C PHE A 108 -12.76 -3.75 -12.12
N LYS A 109 -13.22 -4.14 -10.93
CA LYS A 109 -13.63 -3.18 -9.91
C LYS A 109 -12.43 -2.79 -9.07
N ARG A 110 -12.23 -1.48 -8.86
CA ARG A 110 -11.27 -0.94 -7.88
C ARG A 110 -9.82 -1.42 -8.15
N GLN A 111 -9.30 -1.14 -9.34
CA GLN A 111 -7.86 -1.29 -9.65
C GLN A 111 -7.01 -0.25 -8.91
N LEU A 112 -6.87 -0.45 -7.60
CA LEU A 112 -6.21 0.47 -6.68
C LEU A 112 -5.36 -0.31 -5.68
N ALA A 113 -4.15 0.17 -5.42
CA ALA A 113 -3.29 -0.33 -4.34
C ALA A 113 -3.25 0.69 -3.19
N GLY A 114 -3.93 0.43 -2.08
CA GLY A 114 -4.00 1.37 -0.95
C GLY A 114 -5.04 0.95 0.09
N GLY A 115 -4.78 1.31 1.35
CA GLY A 115 -5.60 0.96 2.52
C GLY A 115 -5.63 -0.53 2.84
N SER A 116 -4.65 -1.30 2.33
CA SER A 116 -4.56 -2.76 2.46
C SER A 116 -5.82 -3.51 2.01
N GLN A 117 -6.45 -3.07 0.92
CA GLN A 117 -7.73 -3.64 0.47
C GLN A 117 -7.65 -4.58 -0.72
N SER A 118 -6.50 -4.70 -1.40
CA SER A 118 -6.41 -5.38 -2.70
C SER A 118 -6.96 -6.81 -2.65
N ILE A 119 -6.53 -7.63 -1.69
CA ILE A 119 -7.02 -9.01 -1.55
C ILE A 119 -8.45 -9.04 -0.99
N ARG A 120 -8.74 -8.37 0.12
CA ARG A 120 -10.06 -8.43 0.77
C ARG A 120 -11.20 -7.97 -0.15
N ALA A 121 -10.99 -6.91 -0.94
CA ALA A 121 -11.99 -6.38 -1.86
C ALA A 121 -12.12 -7.26 -3.12
N GLY A 122 -11.04 -7.92 -3.52
CA GLY A 122 -11.01 -8.82 -4.67
C GLY A 122 -11.40 -10.27 -4.35
N TRP A 123 -11.46 -10.66 -3.06
CA TRP A 123 -11.57 -12.04 -2.60
C TRP A 123 -12.71 -12.79 -3.32
N GLN A 124 -13.93 -12.28 -3.20
CA GLN A 124 -15.10 -12.90 -3.80
C GLN A 124 -15.05 -12.89 -5.33
N SER A 125 -14.68 -11.77 -5.96
CA SER A 125 -14.65 -11.66 -7.43
C SER A 125 -13.59 -12.56 -8.08
N LEU A 126 -12.41 -12.68 -7.47
CA LEU A 126 -11.34 -13.53 -7.98
C LEU A 126 -11.70 -15.01 -7.83
N ARG A 127 -12.35 -15.38 -6.71
CA ARG A 127 -12.83 -16.75 -6.53
C ARG A 127 -13.91 -17.11 -7.55
N MET A 128 -14.90 -16.22 -7.74
CA MET A 128 -15.94 -16.40 -8.76
C MET A 128 -15.33 -16.52 -10.17
N ALA A 129 -14.28 -15.77 -10.50
CA ALA A 129 -13.66 -15.84 -11.82
C ALA A 129 -13.09 -17.24 -12.13
N GLY A 130 -12.41 -17.87 -11.17
CA GLY A 130 -11.91 -19.24 -11.32
C GLY A 130 -13.03 -20.28 -11.35
N ALA A 131 -13.98 -20.19 -10.42
CA ALA A 131 -15.08 -21.14 -10.30
C ALA A 131 -16.01 -21.12 -11.53
N THR A 132 -16.27 -19.94 -12.09
CA THR A 132 -17.06 -19.76 -13.31
C THR A 132 -16.37 -20.43 -14.51
N ALA A 133 -15.07 -20.22 -14.67
CA ALA A 133 -14.31 -20.85 -15.74
C ALA A 133 -14.30 -22.38 -15.61
N ARG A 134 -14.09 -22.90 -14.40
CA ARG A 134 -14.19 -24.35 -14.11
C ARG A 134 -15.58 -24.90 -14.47
N HIS A 135 -16.64 -24.19 -14.12
CA HIS A 135 -18.01 -24.60 -14.44
C HIS A 135 -18.24 -24.68 -15.96
N MET A 136 -17.80 -23.67 -16.72
CA MET A 136 -17.93 -23.66 -18.18
C MET A 136 -17.13 -24.79 -18.85
N LEU A 137 -15.94 -25.12 -18.31
CA LEU A 137 -15.14 -26.25 -18.78
C LEU A 137 -15.81 -27.61 -18.50
N ILE A 138 -16.40 -27.78 -17.32
CA ILE A 138 -17.19 -28.97 -16.97
C ILE A 138 -18.42 -29.10 -17.89
N ALA A 139 -19.13 -28.00 -18.14
CA ALA A 139 -20.28 -27.99 -19.04
C ALA A 139 -19.88 -28.37 -20.47
N ALA A 140 -18.79 -27.81 -20.99
CA ALA A 140 -18.25 -28.16 -22.31
C ALA A 140 -17.86 -29.65 -22.41
N ALA A 141 -17.20 -30.19 -21.39
CA ALA A 141 -16.88 -31.61 -21.33
C ALA A 141 -18.13 -32.49 -21.22
N ALA A 142 -19.13 -32.09 -20.44
CA ALA A 142 -20.39 -32.81 -20.30
C ALA A 142 -21.14 -32.92 -21.63
N GLU A 143 -21.20 -31.83 -22.39
CA GLU A 143 -21.79 -31.82 -23.74
C GLU A 143 -20.98 -32.69 -24.72
N ALA A 144 -19.66 -32.51 -24.75
CA ALA A 144 -18.77 -33.28 -25.64
C ALA A 144 -18.79 -34.78 -25.32
N TRP A 145 -18.91 -35.16 -24.06
CA TRP A 145 -18.90 -36.55 -23.62
C TRP A 145 -20.28 -37.18 -23.51
N GLN A 146 -21.34 -36.38 -23.60
CA GLN A 146 -22.73 -36.80 -23.38
C GLN A 146 -22.94 -37.46 -22.02
N VAL A 147 -22.40 -36.86 -20.95
CA VAL A 147 -22.49 -37.35 -19.57
C VAL A 147 -23.00 -36.25 -18.64
N PRO A 148 -23.55 -36.58 -17.45
CA PRO A 148 -23.98 -35.56 -16.49
C PRO A 148 -22.79 -34.74 -15.97
N ALA A 149 -22.89 -33.40 -16.02
CA ALA A 149 -21.85 -32.49 -15.53
C ALA A 149 -21.41 -32.76 -14.08
N LYS A 150 -22.36 -33.16 -13.22
CA LYS A 150 -22.12 -33.51 -11.81
C LYS A 150 -21.21 -34.74 -11.61
N GLU A 151 -21.01 -35.55 -12.64
CA GLU A 151 -20.15 -36.75 -12.61
C GLU A 151 -18.74 -36.45 -13.11
N ILE A 152 -18.49 -35.22 -13.56
CA ILE A 152 -17.17 -34.76 -14.01
C ILE A 152 -16.44 -34.09 -12.84
N THR A 153 -15.24 -34.57 -12.56
CA THR A 153 -14.33 -33.99 -11.58
C THR A 153 -13.20 -33.23 -12.28
N THR A 154 -12.60 -32.29 -11.56
CA THR A 154 -11.47 -31.49 -12.03
C THR A 154 -10.30 -31.58 -11.08
N SER A 155 -9.09 -31.72 -11.61
CA SER A 155 -7.86 -31.60 -10.84
C SER A 155 -6.70 -31.24 -11.76
N ASN A 156 -5.87 -30.28 -11.34
CA ASN A 156 -4.65 -29.88 -12.06
C ASN A 156 -4.84 -29.57 -13.55
N GLY A 157 -5.95 -28.93 -13.93
CA GLY A 157 -6.26 -28.57 -15.32
C GLY A 157 -6.80 -29.72 -16.17
N VAL A 158 -7.25 -30.81 -15.53
CA VAL A 158 -7.76 -32.00 -16.19
C VAL A 158 -9.18 -32.27 -15.74
N LEU A 159 -10.06 -32.49 -16.71
CA LEU A 159 -11.44 -32.96 -16.53
C LEU A 159 -11.44 -34.49 -16.59
N THR A 160 -12.18 -35.14 -15.70
CA THR A 160 -12.29 -36.61 -15.67
C THR A 160 -13.73 -37.03 -15.40
N HIS A 161 -14.21 -38.01 -16.17
CA HIS A 161 -15.46 -38.69 -15.92
C HIS A 161 -15.18 -40.17 -15.64
N GLU A 162 -15.19 -40.55 -14.37
CA GLU A 162 -14.74 -41.88 -13.91
C GLU A 162 -15.56 -43.02 -14.53
N ALA A 163 -16.90 -42.87 -14.57
CA ALA A 163 -17.80 -43.93 -15.03
C ALA A 163 -17.57 -44.34 -16.50
N SER A 164 -17.09 -43.41 -17.34
CA SER A 164 -16.75 -43.72 -18.74
C SER A 164 -15.25 -43.77 -19.02
N GLY A 165 -14.40 -43.49 -18.04
CA GLY A 165 -12.94 -43.35 -18.21
C GLY A 165 -12.51 -42.23 -19.16
N LYS A 166 -13.37 -41.25 -19.44
CA LYS A 166 -13.04 -40.12 -20.32
C LYS A 166 -12.25 -39.07 -19.55
N SER A 167 -11.25 -38.47 -20.19
CA SER A 167 -10.45 -37.39 -19.63
C SER A 167 -9.99 -36.45 -20.73
N ALA A 168 -9.85 -35.16 -20.40
CA ALA A 168 -9.32 -34.13 -21.29
C ALA A 168 -8.65 -33.04 -20.46
N ASN A 169 -7.61 -32.41 -21.02
CA ASN A 169 -7.07 -31.18 -20.43
C ASN A 169 -7.97 -29.98 -20.76
N TYR A 170 -7.84 -28.88 -20.02
CA TYR A 170 -8.67 -27.70 -20.21
C TYR A 170 -8.58 -27.08 -21.61
N GLY A 171 -7.45 -27.19 -22.30
CA GLY A 171 -7.26 -26.66 -23.65
C GLY A 171 -8.17 -27.33 -24.68
N GLU A 172 -8.44 -28.63 -24.51
CA GLU A 172 -9.34 -29.38 -25.40
C GLU A 172 -10.80 -28.90 -25.30
N MET A 173 -11.19 -28.31 -24.16
CA MET A 173 -12.55 -27.80 -23.92
C MET A 173 -12.64 -26.28 -23.97
N ALA A 174 -11.51 -25.56 -24.02
CA ALA A 174 -11.45 -24.11 -23.87
C ALA A 174 -12.22 -23.35 -24.96
N SER A 175 -12.12 -23.80 -26.23
CA SER A 175 -12.85 -23.20 -27.35
C SER A 175 -14.36 -23.30 -27.15
N ALA A 176 -14.87 -24.50 -26.86
CA ALA A 176 -16.28 -24.73 -26.60
C ALA A 176 -16.77 -23.96 -25.36
N ALA A 177 -16.01 -24.01 -24.26
CA ALA A 177 -16.32 -23.30 -23.03
C ALA A 177 -16.44 -21.78 -23.27
N SER A 178 -15.57 -21.18 -24.08
CA SER A 178 -15.57 -19.73 -24.37
C SER A 178 -16.85 -19.21 -25.04
N LEU A 179 -17.61 -20.11 -25.69
CA LEU A 179 -18.86 -19.83 -26.39
C LEU A 179 -20.10 -20.05 -25.52
N MET A 180 -19.94 -20.64 -24.34
CA MET A 180 -21.07 -20.91 -23.43
C MET A 180 -21.56 -19.64 -22.74
N GLU A 181 -22.84 -19.65 -22.37
CA GLU A 181 -23.40 -18.62 -21.50
C GLU A 181 -22.76 -18.67 -20.12
N ILE A 182 -22.49 -17.51 -19.54
CA ILE A 182 -21.95 -17.40 -18.19
C ILE A 182 -23.04 -17.84 -17.21
N PRO A 183 -22.77 -18.80 -16.31
CA PRO A 183 -23.77 -19.28 -15.34
C PRO A 183 -24.24 -18.17 -14.40
N GLU A 184 -25.52 -18.19 -14.04
CA GLU A 184 -26.11 -17.25 -13.07
C GLU A 184 -25.66 -17.53 -11.62
N GLU A 185 -25.30 -18.78 -11.32
CA GLU A 185 -24.84 -19.21 -10.00
C GLU A 185 -23.64 -20.14 -10.14
N VAL A 186 -22.64 -19.95 -9.26
CA VAL A 186 -21.45 -20.81 -9.21
C VAL A 186 -21.17 -21.22 -7.78
N GLU A 187 -20.66 -22.44 -7.63
CA GLU A 187 -20.24 -22.99 -6.36
C GLU A 187 -18.76 -22.70 -6.12
N LEU A 188 -18.45 -22.06 -4.99
CA LEU A 188 -17.08 -21.84 -4.53
C LEU A 188 -16.60 -23.01 -3.67
N LYS A 189 -15.30 -23.32 -3.78
CA LYS A 189 -14.64 -24.31 -2.92
C LYS A 189 -14.80 -23.99 -1.44
N ASP A 190 -14.75 -25.00 -0.58
CA ASP A 190 -14.59 -24.77 0.85
C ASP A 190 -13.11 -24.43 1.13
N PRO A 191 -12.77 -23.48 2.03
CA PRO A 191 -11.38 -23.18 2.34
C PRO A 191 -10.54 -24.39 2.79
N LYS A 192 -11.16 -25.41 3.39
CA LYS A 192 -10.47 -26.66 3.76
C LYS A 192 -10.01 -27.48 2.55
N ASP A 193 -10.61 -27.25 1.38
CA ASP A 193 -10.34 -27.94 0.12
C ASP A 193 -9.33 -27.18 -0.75
N PHE A 194 -8.72 -26.11 -0.21
CA PHE A 194 -7.68 -25.36 -0.91
C PHE A 194 -6.35 -26.13 -1.02
N HIS A 195 -5.65 -25.98 -2.15
CA HIS A 195 -4.38 -26.64 -2.44
C HIS A 195 -3.26 -25.69 -2.91
N ILE A 196 -3.63 -24.48 -3.34
CA ILE A 196 -2.76 -23.40 -3.80
C ILE A 196 -2.76 -22.26 -2.77
N ILE A 197 -3.93 -21.82 -2.30
CA ILE A 197 -4.04 -20.83 -1.21
C ILE A 197 -3.40 -21.40 0.06
N SER A 198 -2.79 -20.54 0.87
CA SER A 198 -2.04 -20.91 2.09
C SER A 198 -0.78 -21.74 1.82
N THR A 199 -0.30 -21.80 0.58
CA THR A 199 0.98 -22.42 0.21
C THR A 199 1.97 -21.40 -0.34
N ASP A 200 3.27 -21.64 -0.14
CA ASP A 200 4.32 -20.74 -0.59
C ASP A 200 4.46 -20.74 -2.12
N ARG A 201 4.29 -19.56 -2.74
CA ARG A 201 4.56 -19.35 -4.16
C ARG A 201 5.55 -18.20 -4.34
N LYS A 202 6.60 -18.46 -5.13
CA LYS A 202 7.60 -17.45 -5.47
C LYS A 202 6.96 -16.33 -6.29
N ASN A 203 7.52 -15.13 -6.16
CA ASN A 203 7.12 -13.97 -6.95
C ASN A 203 7.19 -14.29 -8.46
N VAL A 204 6.09 -14.10 -9.18
CA VAL A 204 6.01 -14.34 -10.64
C VAL A 204 6.96 -13.48 -11.45
N ASP A 205 7.32 -12.29 -10.95
CA ASP A 205 8.35 -11.43 -11.56
C ASP A 205 9.75 -11.71 -11.01
N GLY A 206 9.91 -12.64 -10.05
CA GLY A 206 11.15 -12.85 -9.31
C GLY A 206 12.37 -13.10 -10.19
N LEU A 207 12.24 -13.95 -11.22
CA LEU A 207 13.32 -14.19 -12.17
C LEU A 207 13.67 -12.94 -12.98
N LYS A 208 12.66 -12.18 -13.43
CA LYS A 208 12.86 -10.92 -14.17
C LYS A 208 13.58 -9.89 -13.30
N ILE A 209 13.26 -9.80 -12.02
CA ILE A 209 13.90 -8.90 -11.05
C ILE A 209 15.40 -9.26 -10.90
N VAL A 210 15.72 -10.51 -10.55
CA VAL A 210 17.13 -10.90 -10.26
C VAL A 210 18.01 -10.96 -11.51
N THR A 211 17.42 -11.01 -12.70
CA THR A 211 18.14 -10.97 -13.99
C THR A 211 18.15 -9.60 -14.65
N GLY A 212 17.57 -8.57 -14.02
CA GLY A 212 17.55 -7.20 -14.55
C GLY A 212 16.73 -7.05 -15.84
N LYS A 213 15.67 -7.83 -16.01
CA LYS A 213 14.75 -7.67 -17.14
C LYS A 213 13.83 -6.46 -16.92
N PRO A 214 13.49 -5.69 -17.98
CA PRO A 214 12.61 -4.53 -17.89
C PRO A 214 11.28 -4.82 -17.19
N LEU A 215 10.95 -4.04 -16.18
CA LEU A 215 9.71 -4.16 -15.39
C LEU A 215 9.17 -2.81 -14.90
N PHE A 216 10.05 -1.81 -14.72
CA PHE A 216 9.77 -0.54 -14.08
C PHE A 216 9.51 0.56 -15.13
N GLY A 217 8.90 1.67 -14.71
CA GLY A 217 8.55 2.74 -15.66
C GLY A 217 9.78 3.39 -16.31
N LEU A 218 10.90 3.46 -15.58
CA LEU A 218 12.17 3.97 -16.10
C LEU A 218 12.76 3.11 -17.24
N ASP A 219 12.42 1.83 -17.30
CA ASP A 219 12.88 0.90 -18.33
C ASP A 219 12.19 1.14 -19.69
N GLN A 220 11.13 1.95 -19.71
CA GLN A 220 10.35 2.23 -20.91
C GLN A 220 11.21 2.89 -22.00
N LYS A 221 11.04 2.36 -23.22
CA LYS A 221 11.66 2.84 -24.46
C LYS A 221 10.65 2.70 -25.58
N GLU A 222 10.40 3.78 -26.30
CA GLU A 222 9.57 3.82 -27.51
C GLU A 222 10.29 4.59 -28.61
N GLU A 223 9.93 4.34 -29.86
CA GLU A 223 10.47 5.08 -30.99
C GLU A 223 10.09 6.57 -30.91
N GLY A 224 11.05 7.46 -31.21
CA GLY A 224 10.84 8.91 -31.13
C GLY A 224 10.70 9.49 -29.71
N MET A 225 10.81 8.66 -28.67
CA MET A 225 10.64 9.08 -27.27
C MET A 225 11.71 10.09 -26.82
N LEU A 226 11.26 11.20 -26.25
CA LEU A 226 12.09 12.21 -25.60
C LEU A 226 12.08 12.05 -24.08
N THR A 227 13.11 12.59 -23.41
CA THR A 227 13.14 12.70 -21.95
C THR A 227 12.62 14.08 -21.53
N ALA A 228 11.78 14.11 -20.51
CA ALA A 228 11.39 15.34 -19.83
C ALA A 228 11.84 15.31 -18.37
N MET A 229 12.30 16.46 -17.87
CA MET A 229 12.60 16.70 -16.46
C MET A 229 12.00 18.02 -16.01
N ILE A 230 11.65 18.13 -14.73
CA ILE A 230 10.94 19.29 -14.19
C ILE A 230 11.89 20.15 -13.34
N ILE A 231 11.76 21.46 -13.45
CA ILE A 231 12.32 22.43 -12.50
C ILE A 231 11.16 22.89 -11.62
N HIS A 232 11.34 22.67 -10.33
CA HIS A 232 10.36 22.96 -9.32
C HIS A 232 10.69 24.24 -8.54
N PRO A 233 9.73 24.79 -7.76
CA PRO A 233 10.01 25.93 -6.90
C PRO A 233 11.07 25.59 -5.85
N PRO A 234 11.90 26.56 -5.43
CA PRO A 234 12.97 26.33 -4.45
C PRO A 234 12.44 26.04 -3.03
N ALA A 235 11.16 26.31 -2.77
CA ALA A 235 10.52 26.13 -1.47
C ALA A 235 8.98 26.12 -1.63
N PHE A 236 8.29 25.51 -0.67
CA PHE A 236 6.83 25.55 -0.59
C PHE A 236 6.32 26.98 -0.44
N GLY A 237 5.19 27.26 -1.11
CA GLY A 237 4.55 28.58 -1.15
C GLY A 237 5.05 29.52 -2.26
N TYR A 238 6.17 29.22 -2.92
CA TYR A 238 6.62 29.99 -4.08
C TYR A 238 5.74 29.69 -5.31
N THR A 239 5.50 30.71 -6.13
CA THR A 239 4.73 30.58 -7.38
C THR A 239 5.53 31.03 -8.59
N PHE A 240 5.23 30.46 -9.76
CA PHE A 240 5.95 30.78 -11.00
C PHE A 240 5.68 32.23 -11.43
N LYS A 241 6.74 33.00 -11.75
CA LYS A 241 6.64 34.37 -12.27
C LYS A 241 7.09 34.49 -13.72
N SER A 242 8.33 34.09 -14.03
CA SER A 242 8.88 34.19 -15.38
C SER A 242 10.03 33.20 -15.64
N LEU A 243 10.33 32.96 -16.91
CA LEU A 243 11.36 32.02 -17.37
C LEU A 243 12.31 32.70 -18.36
N ASP A 244 13.62 32.55 -18.13
CA ASP A 244 14.69 32.76 -19.10
C ASP A 244 15.38 31.41 -19.35
N ALA A 245 15.27 30.90 -20.57
CA ALA A 245 15.74 29.57 -20.95
C ALA A 245 16.51 29.53 -22.28
N GLU A 246 16.86 30.69 -22.86
CA GLU A 246 17.48 30.74 -24.20
C GLU A 246 18.84 30.02 -24.23
N SER A 247 19.65 30.15 -23.17
CA SER A 247 20.91 29.42 -23.01
C SER A 247 20.69 27.91 -23.02
N ALA A 248 19.69 27.42 -22.28
CA ALA A 248 19.37 26.01 -22.17
C ALA A 248 18.81 25.45 -23.49
N LYS A 249 17.96 26.20 -24.20
CA LYS A 249 17.42 25.80 -25.51
C LYS A 249 18.50 25.65 -26.58
N ALA A 250 19.59 26.41 -26.47
CA ALA A 250 20.73 26.30 -27.39
C ALA A 250 21.65 25.09 -27.10
N MET A 251 21.44 24.37 -26.00
CA MET A 251 22.30 23.24 -25.63
C MET A 251 22.04 22.00 -26.51
N PRO A 252 23.07 21.18 -26.81
CA PRO A 252 22.92 20.00 -27.65
C PRO A 252 21.88 19.01 -27.13
N GLY A 253 20.95 18.61 -28.01
CA GLY A 253 19.91 17.63 -27.74
C GLY A 253 18.73 18.14 -26.92
N ILE A 254 18.70 19.42 -26.55
CA ILE A 254 17.51 20.05 -25.97
C ILE A 254 16.54 20.40 -27.09
N LYS A 255 15.27 20.02 -26.91
CA LYS A 255 14.19 20.30 -27.86
C LYS A 255 13.44 21.55 -27.47
N ASP A 256 13.07 21.68 -26.19
CA ASP A 256 12.43 22.88 -25.69
C ASP A 256 12.53 22.98 -24.15
N VAL A 257 12.32 24.20 -23.65
CA VAL A 257 12.18 24.52 -22.23
C VAL A 257 11.03 25.50 -22.07
N PHE A 258 10.03 25.15 -21.26
CA PHE A 258 8.80 25.94 -21.16
C PHE A 258 8.06 25.76 -19.83
N PRO A 259 7.26 26.76 -19.42
CA PRO A 259 6.33 26.58 -18.32
C PRO A 259 5.19 25.63 -18.72
N ILE A 260 4.76 24.81 -17.78
CA ILE A 260 3.57 23.96 -17.86
C ILE A 260 2.59 24.36 -16.77
N ASP A 261 1.30 24.21 -17.08
CA ASP A 261 0.22 24.24 -16.11
C ASP A 261 -0.37 22.83 -16.04
N VAL A 262 -0.12 22.12 -14.94
CA VAL A 262 -0.55 20.73 -14.71
C VAL A 262 -2.06 20.67 -14.51
N TYR A 263 -2.62 21.72 -13.90
CA TYR A 263 -4.05 21.81 -13.59
C TYR A 263 -4.61 23.17 -14.00
N PRO A 264 -4.82 23.41 -15.31
CA PRO A 264 -5.45 24.62 -15.81
C PRO A 264 -6.81 24.91 -15.16
N GLU A 265 -7.25 26.16 -15.25
CA GLU A 265 -8.57 26.57 -14.77
C GLU A 265 -9.69 25.75 -15.44
N GLY A 266 -10.65 25.29 -14.64
CA GLY A 266 -11.77 24.46 -15.09
C GLY A 266 -11.52 22.94 -15.07
N VAL A 267 -10.31 22.49 -14.72
CA VAL A 267 -10.01 21.06 -14.55
C VAL A 267 -10.66 20.50 -13.28
N GLU A 268 -11.34 19.36 -13.42
CA GLU A 268 -11.88 18.60 -12.29
C GLU A 268 -10.78 17.76 -11.64
N LYS A 269 -10.33 18.20 -10.46
CA LYS A 269 -9.33 17.46 -9.67
C LYS A 269 -9.97 16.30 -8.92
N GLN A 270 -9.27 15.18 -8.90
CA GLN A 270 -9.57 14.03 -8.06
C GLN A 270 -8.86 14.17 -6.70
N TRP A 271 -9.27 13.38 -5.70
CA TRP A 271 -8.63 13.38 -4.38
C TRP A 271 -7.12 13.04 -4.45
N SER A 272 -6.72 12.26 -5.46
CA SER A 272 -5.33 11.87 -5.74
C SER A 272 -4.51 12.93 -6.48
N ASP A 273 -5.10 14.08 -6.82
CA ASP A 273 -4.38 15.23 -7.37
C ASP A 273 -3.84 16.17 -6.28
N GLY A 274 -4.10 15.84 -5.00
CA GLY A 274 -3.49 16.50 -3.87
C GLY A 274 -1.95 16.43 -3.92
N GLY A 275 -1.30 17.48 -3.45
CA GLY A 275 0.16 17.54 -3.33
C GLY A 275 0.93 17.89 -4.61
N GLY A 276 0.27 18.05 -5.77
CA GLY A 276 0.92 18.51 -7.00
C GLY A 276 1.06 20.04 -7.07
N ILE A 277 2.16 20.52 -7.66
CA ILE A 277 2.39 21.95 -7.92
C ILE A 277 1.82 22.29 -9.30
N ALA A 278 0.93 23.27 -9.36
CA ALA A 278 0.19 23.58 -10.59
C ALA A 278 1.09 24.11 -11.72
N LYS A 279 1.96 25.08 -11.44
CA LYS A 279 2.82 25.71 -12.45
C LYS A 279 4.29 25.36 -12.25
N LEU A 280 4.85 24.69 -13.24
CA LEU A 280 6.19 24.13 -13.24
C LEU A 280 6.93 24.49 -14.53
N VAL A 281 8.22 24.18 -14.63
CA VAL A 281 8.99 24.35 -15.87
C VAL A 281 9.50 22.99 -16.34
N ALA A 282 9.18 22.62 -17.59
CA ALA A 282 9.66 21.40 -18.21
C ALA A 282 10.90 21.67 -19.06
N VAL A 283 11.90 20.79 -18.95
CA VAL A 283 13.07 20.70 -19.84
C VAL A 283 12.94 19.40 -20.62
N VAL A 284 12.88 19.49 -21.96
CA VAL A 284 12.68 18.34 -22.84
C VAL A 284 13.87 18.17 -23.77
N GLY A 285 14.40 16.95 -23.87
CA GLY A 285 15.57 16.64 -24.69
C GLY A 285 15.73 15.15 -25.03
N GLU A 286 16.79 14.82 -25.74
CA GLU A 286 17.04 13.48 -26.28
C GLU A 286 17.52 12.46 -25.22
N SER A 287 18.08 12.94 -24.12
CA SER A 287 18.55 12.08 -23.03
C SER A 287 18.43 12.74 -21.66
N THR A 288 18.40 11.90 -20.62
CA THR A 288 18.42 12.35 -19.22
C THR A 288 19.63 13.21 -18.90
N TRP A 289 20.83 12.85 -19.38
CA TRP A 289 22.04 13.63 -19.10
C TRP A 289 21.98 15.04 -19.69
N GLN A 290 21.53 15.19 -20.94
CA GLN A 290 21.37 16.50 -21.57
C GLN A 290 20.36 17.36 -20.81
N CYS A 291 19.21 16.79 -20.45
CA CYS A 291 18.20 17.49 -19.66
C CYS A 291 18.74 17.93 -18.29
N MET A 292 19.54 17.09 -17.62
CA MET A 292 20.18 17.43 -16.35
C MET A 292 21.18 18.59 -16.48
N GLN A 293 21.96 18.67 -17.57
CA GLN A 293 22.85 19.81 -17.78
C GLN A 293 22.05 21.08 -18.10
N ALA A 294 21.02 20.97 -18.94
CA ALA A 294 20.17 22.10 -19.29
C ALA A 294 19.43 22.67 -18.08
N LYS A 295 18.94 21.83 -17.16
CA LYS A 295 18.31 22.28 -15.90
C LYS A 295 19.17 23.27 -15.11
N LYS A 296 20.51 23.18 -15.18
CA LYS A 296 21.42 24.08 -14.46
C LYS A 296 21.54 25.47 -15.10
N GLU A 297 21.26 25.57 -16.39
CA GLU A 297 21.38 26.82 -17.16
C GLU A 297 20.07 27.61 -17.22
N VAL A 298 18.94 26.97 -16.90
CA VAL A 298 17.62 27.61 -16.88
C VAL A 298 17.48 28.54 -15.68
N LYS A 299 17.03 29.77 -15.94
CA LYS A 299 16.75 30.76 -14.91
C LYS A 299 15.25 30.94 -14.75
N VAL A 300 14.71 30.40 -13.66
CA VAL A 300 13.31 30.61 -13.29
C VAL A 300 13.22 31.69 -12.22
N THR A 301 12.39 32.69 -12.45
CA THR A 301 12.03 33.66 -11.41
C THR A 301 10.76 33.18 -10.72
N TRP A 302 10.84 33.03 -9.40
CA TRP A 302 9.73 32.64 -8.54
C TRP A 302 9.27 33.83 -7.70
N GLU A 303 7.97 33.93 -7.47
CA GLU A 303 7.37 34.89 -6.54
C GLU A 303 7.26 34.26 -5.16
N LYS A 304 7.86 34.94 -4.17
CA LYS A 304 7.91 34.53 -2.76
C LYS A 304 6.63 35.00 -2.05
N PRO A 305 5.97 34.16 -1.23
CA PRO A 305 4.84 34.58 -0.41
C PRO A 305 5.31 35.42 0.79
N ASP A 306 4.38 36.20 1.38
CA ASP A 306 4.68 37.06 2.53
C ASP A 306 5.21 36.29 3.74
N LYS A 307 4.71 35.07 3.95
CA LYS A 307 5.10 34.19 5.05
C LYS A 307 5.50 32.82 4.50
N LEU A 308 6.68 32.36 4.93
CA LEU A 308 7.17 31.02 4.68
C LEU A 308 7.19 30.21 5.98
N GLU A 309 6.96 28.92 5.87
CA GLU A 309 6.84 28.01 7.01
C GLU A 309 8.18 27.35 7.32
N SER A 310 8.49 27.18 8.60
CA SER A 310 9.65 26.44 9.07
C SER A 310 9.23 25.40 10.12
N THR A 311 10.12 24.45 10.40
CA THR A 311 9.86 23.43 11.44
C THR A 311 9.48 24.01 12.78
N ALA A 312 10.21 25.01 13.26
CA ALA A 312 9.88 25.70 14.51
C ALA A 312 8.46 26.29 14.51
N THR A 313 8.03 26.91 13.39
CA THR A 313 6.75 27.65 13.35
C THR A 313 5.53 26.74 13.35
N TYR A 314 5.54 25.62 12.61
CA TYR A 314 4.40 24.70 12.66
C TYR A 314 4.42 23.87 13.95
N GLU A 315 5.58 23.58 14.54
CA GLU A 315 5.64 22.88 15.83
C GLU A 315 5.03 23.71 16.96
N GLU A 316 5.29 25.02 16.98
CA GLU A 316 4.66 25.96 17.90
C GLU A 316 3.15 26.02 17.69
N ALA A 317 2.69 26.18 16.44
CA ALA A 317 1.27 26.21 16.11
C ALA A 317 0.54 24.91 16.46
N LEU A 318 1.17 23.74 16.27
CA LEU A 318 0.60 22.45 16.72
C LEU A 318 0.54 22.37 18.26
N THR A 319 1.49 22.93 18.99
CA THR A 319 1.40 23.01 20.47
C THR A 319 0.23 23.87 20.91
N GLU A 320 0.08 25.07 20.33
CA GLU A 320 -1.03 25.98 20.61
C GLU A 320 -2.38 25.30 20.32
N LEU A 321 -2.46 24.56 19.21
CA LEU A 321 -3.67 23.83 18.84
C LEU A 321 -3.97 22.69 19.82
N LEU A 322 -2.96 22.00 20.37
CA LEU A 322 -3.17 21.02 21.45
C LEU A 322 -3.72 21.66 22.73
N ASP A 323 -3.29 22.88 23.06
CA ASP A 323 -3.72 23.59 24.28
C ASP A 323 -5.10 24.24 24.13
N THR A 324 -5.56 24.47 22.90
CA THR A 324 -6.86 25.07 22.60
C THR A 324 -7.98 24.03 22.58
N PRO A 325 -9.00 24.05 23.45
CA PRO A 325 -10.08 23.05 23.44
C PRO A 325 -10.71 22.86 22.06
N ALA A 326 -10.96 21.61 21.66
CA ALA A 326 -11.63 21.35 20.40
C ALA A 326 -13.06 21.92 20.41
N LYS A 327 -13.58 22.33 19.24
CA LYS A 327 -14.95 22.87 19.12
C LYS A 327 -16.01 21.90 19.64
N ALA A 328 -15.79 20.62 19.42
CA ALA A 328 -16.59 19.51 19.94
C ALA A 328 -15.70 18.26 20.06
N PRO A 329 -15.98 17.36 21.02
CA PRO A 329 -15.27 16.10 21.10
C PRO A 329 -15.59 15.21 19.89
N ALA A 330 -14.59 14.46 19.42
CA ALA A 330 -14.78 13.42 18.42
C ALA A 330 -15.53 12.21 19.02
N ARG A 331 -15.28 11.92 20.32
CA ARG A 331 -16.04 10.96 21.11
C ARG A 331 -16.00 11.35 22.58
N LYS A 332 -17.10 11.15 23.29
CA LYS A 332 -17.20 11.32 24.74
C LYS A 332 -18.06 10.20 25.34
N ASP A 333 -17.42 9.37 26.16
CA ASP A 333 -18.06 8.34 26.97
C ASP A 333 -17.96 8.73 28.46
N GLY A 334 -19.04 8.54 29.21
CA GLY A 334 -19.08 8.83 30.64
C GLY A 334 -18.89 10.31 31.00
N ASP A 335 -18.45 10.56 32.23
CA ASP A 335 -18.16 11.89 32.77
C ASP A 335 -16.65 11.98 33.06
N PHE A 336 -15.90 12.27 32.00
CA PHE A 336 -14.44 12.35 32.03
C PHE A 336 -13.94 13.33 33.10
N GLU A 337 -14.55 14.49 33.19
CA GLU A 337 -14.15 15.56 34.09
C GLU A 337 -14.35 15.17 35.55
N LYS A 338 -15.46 14.50 35.88
CA LYS A 338 -15.69 13.97 37.23
C LYS A 338 -14.76 12.81 37.55
N ALA A 339 -14.60 11.85 36.65
CA ALA A 339 -13.73 10.70 36.85
C ALA A 339 -12.28 11.13 37.06
N PHE A 340 -11.82 12.11 36.28
CA PHE A 340 -10.48 12.66 36.36
C PHE A 340 -10.23 13.42 37.68
N LYS A 341 -11.21 14.20 38.18
CA LYS A 341 -11.12 14.84 39.51
C LYS A 341 -11.06 13.83 40.67
N GLY A 342 -11.64 12.65 40.48
CA GLY A 342 -11.64 11.58 41.48
C GLY A 342 -10.49 10.59 41.36
N ALA A 343 -9.61 10.73 40.36
CA ALA A 343 -8.49 9.81 40.15
C ALA A 343 -7.44 9.95 41.26
N ALA A 344 -6.98 8.82 41.80
CA ALA A 344 -5.92 8.77 42.80
C ALA A 344 -4.54 8.98 42.17
N LYS A 345 -4.35 8.52 40.93
CA LYS A 345 -3.14 8.72 40.15
C LYS A 345 -3.48 9.26 38.77
N VAL A 346 -2.65 10.17 38.29
CA VAL A 346 -2.79 10.81 36.98
C VAL A 346 -1.45 10.77 36.27
N ILE A 347 -1.50 10.45 34.98
CA ILE A 347 -0.37 10.60 34.07
C ILE A 347 -0.81 11.34 32.81
N GLU A 348 0.04 12.27 32.35
CA GLU A 348 -0.18 13.05 31.14
C GLU A 348 1.13 13.11 30.35
N ARG A 349 1.07 12.85 29.04
CA ARG A 349 2.23 12.83 28.14
C ARG A 349 1.87 13.42 26.79
N THR A 350 2.83 14.09 26.15
CA THR A 350 2.71 14.58 24.77
C THR A 350 3.78 13.92 23.92
N TYR A 351 3.39 13.39 22.76
CA TYR A 351 4.26 12.75 21.79
C TYR A 351 4.25 13.55 20.48
N SER A 352 5.33 13.50 19.70
CA SER A 352 5.41 14.13 18.38
C SER A 352 6.09 13.25 17.33
N ALA A 353 5.80 13.55 16.07
CA ALA A 353 6.54 13.02 14.94
C ALA A 353 6.68 14.07 13.81
N PRO A 354 7.81 14.09 13.09
CA PRO A 354 8.12 15.10 12.08
C PRO A 354 7.37 14.82 10.77
N PHE A 355 7.63 15.57 9.71
CA PHE A 355 7.30 15.10 8.37
C PHE A 355 8.18 13.91 7.99
N LEU A 356 7.71 13.02 7.10
CA LEU A 356 8.54 11.97 6.49
C LEU A 356 8.38 11.96 4.98
N SER A 357 9.48 11.72 4.28
CA SER A 357 9.45 11.32 2.87
C SER A 357 9.17 9.81 2.76
N HIS A 358 8.51 9.40 1.67
CA HIS A 358 8.31 7.99 1.33
C HIS A 358 9.58 7.29 0.87
N ASN A 359 10.45 8.04 0.18
CA ASN A 359 11.73 7.58 -0.33
C ASN A 359 11.67 6.24 -1.08
N THR A 360 10.74 6.13 -2.04
CA THR A 360 10.70 4.99 -2.96
C THR A 360 12.06 4.85 -3.66
N MET A 361 12.56 3.61 -3.87
CA MET A 361 13.87 3.43 -4.49
C MET A 361 13.88 3.89 -5.95
N GLU A 362 12.78 3.68 -6.66
CA GLU A 362 12.50 4.28 -7.96
C GLU A 362 11.90 5.69 -7.76
N PRO A 363 12.54 6.77 -8.25
CA PRO A 363 11.97 8.12 -8.26
C PRO A 363 10.69 8.22 -9.12
N MET A 364 9.95 9.33 -9.01
CA MET A 364 8.76 9.53 -9.83
C MET A 364 9.13 9.58 -11.33
N ASN A 365 8.33 8.88 -12.13
CA ASN A 365 8.52 8.79 -13.57
C ASN A 365 7.20 8.40 -14.22
N PHE A 366 7.04 8.73 -15.49
CA PHE A 366 5.89 8.29 -16.29
C PHE A 366 6.21 8.36 -17.78
N PHE A 367 5.64 7.45 -18.57
CA PHE A 367 5.60 7.56 -20.02
C PHE A 367 4.22 8.03 -20.49
N ALA A 368 4.19 9.01 -21.38
CA ALA A 368 2.97 9.46 -22.05
C ALA A 368 3.23 9.73 -23.54
N ASP A 369 2.31 9.30 -24.39
CA ASP A 369 2.23 9.65 -25.80
C ASP A 369 0.82 10.16 -26.10
N VAL A 370 0.71 11.48 -26.27
CA VAL A 370 -0.56 12.19 -26.42
C VAL A 370 -0.64 12.80 -27.81
N THR A 371 -1.62 12.31 -28.58
CA THR A 371 -2.01 12.82 -29.89
C THR A 371 -3.33 13.61 -29.78
N ALA A 372 -3.86 14.08 -30.90
CA ALA A 372 -5.17 14.71 -30.93
C ALA A 372 -6.30 13.75 -30.54
N ASP A 373 -6.17 12.47 -30.92
CA ASP A 373 -7.25 11.49 -30.83
C ASP A 373 -7.09 10.52 -29.66
N LYS A 374 -5.85 10.34 -29.17
CA LYS A 374 -5.52 9.30 -28.20
C LYS A 374 -4.41 9.71 -27.23
N ALA A 375 -4.51 9.24 -25.98
CA ALA A 375 -3.44 9.31 -24.99
C ALA A 375 -3.06 7.91 -24.53
N ILE A 376 -1.78 7.54 -24.69
CA ILE A 376 -1.22 6.28 -24.18
C ILE A 376 -0.29 6.60 -23.02
N LEU A 377 -0.55 5.96 -21.90
CA LEU A 377 0.13 6.21 -20.63
C LEU A 377 0.65 4.89 -20.06
N LYS A 378 1.90 4.90 -19.60
CA LYS A 378 2.51 3.73 -18.95
C LYS A 378 3.39 4.16 -17.80
N GLY A 379 3.11 3.66 -16.60
CA GLY A 379 3.94 4.01 -15.47
C GLY A 379 3.49 3.51 -14.10
N PRO A 380 4.24 3.90 -13.06
CA PRO A 380 4.05 3.45 -11.69
C PRO A 380 2.97 4.29 -10.96
N ILE A 381 1.70 3.87 -11.03
CA ILE A 381 0.54 4.54 -10.40
C ILE A 381 -0.31 3.59 -9.55
N GLN A 382 -0.64 3.97 -8.31
CA GLN A 382 -1.49 3.18 -7.41
C GLN A 382 -3.00 3.43 -7.62
N THR A 383 -3.36 4.49 -8.32
CA THR A 383 -4.71 5.05 -8.51
C THR A 383 -5.04 5.31 -9.99
N PRO A 384 -4.83 4.33 -10.90
CA PRO A 384 -4.95 4.52 -12.35
C PRO A 384 -6.31 5.08 -12.79
N GLU A 385 -7.43 4.63 -12.21
CA GLU A 385 -8.77 5.14 -12.53
C GLU A 385 -8.94 6.63 -12.21
N PHE A 386 -8.34 7.11 -11.12
CA PHE A 386 -8.40 8.53 -10.78
C PHE A 386 -7.52 9.35 -11.71
N LEU A 387 -6.33 8.82 -12.07
CA LEU A 387 -5.49 9.46 -13.08
C LEU A 387 -6.20 9.58 -14.44
N GLU A 388 -6.93 8.55 -14.89
CA GLU A 388 -7.73 8.58 -16.12
C GLU A 388 -8.76 9.71 -16.11
N LYS A 389 -9.52 9.85 -15.01
CA LYS A 389 -10.50 10.94 -14.85
C LYS A 389 -9.87 12.32 -14.90
N THR A 390 -8.73 12.50 -14.22
CA THR A 390 -7.97 13.75 -14.28
C THR A 390 -7.50 14.04 -15.71
N LEU A 391 -6.95 13.03 -16.41
CA LEU A 391 -6.46 13.18 -17.78
C LEU A 391 -7.59 13.48 -18.77
N ALA A 392 -8.76 12.87 -18.61
CA ALA A 392 -9.92 13.17 -19.44
C ALA A 392 -10.29 14.66 -19.37
N SER A 393 -10.28 15.23 -18.16
CA SER A 393 -10.51 16.66 -17.94
C SER A 393 -9.36 17.53 -18.47
N VAL A 394 -8.11 17.22 -18.12
CA VAL A 394 -6.91 18.01 -18.50
C VAL A 394 -6.68 18.01 -20.01
N LEU A 395 -6.87 16.87 -20.67
CA LEU A 395 -6.65 16.73 -22.11
C LEU A 395 -7.87 17.13 -22.93
N ASN A 396 -9.04 17.30 -22.28
CA ASN A 396 -10.35 17.42 -22.91
C ASN A 396 -10.59 16.26 -23.89
N MET A 397 -10.43 15.04 -23.38
CA MET A 397 -10.45 13.80 -24.14
C MET A 397 -11.41 12.79 -23.47
N PRO A 398 -12.25 12.07 -24.24
CA PRO A 398 -13.08 11.00 -23.68
C PRO A 398 -12.23 9.89 -23.03
N VAL A 399 -12.74 9.27 -21.98
CA VAL A 399 -11.99 8.23 -21.22
C VAL A 399 -11.64 7.03 -22.09
N GLU A 400 -12.49 6.68 -23.06
CA GLU A 400 -12.27 5.60 -24.03
C GLU A 400 -11.07 5.82 -24.95
N ASN A 401 -10.55 7.05 -25.03
CA ASN A 401 -9.37 7.41 -25.81
C ASN A 401 -8.09 7.49 -24.95
N ILE A 402 -8.17 7.12 -23.66
CA ILE A 402 -7.07 7.17 -22.71
C ILE A 402 -6.72 5.75 -22.25
N ASP A 403 -5.58 5.24 -22.70
CA ASP A 403 -5.08 3.93 -22.29
C ASP A 403 -4.04 4.07 -21.17
N ILE A 404 -4.28 3.47 -20.00
CA ILE A 404 -3.32 3.46 -18.88
C ILE A 404 -2.82 2.04 -18.59
N MET A 405 -1.52 1.83 -18.77
CA MET A 405 -0.81 0.62 -18.37
C MET A 405 0.01 0.84 -17.09
N MET A 406 -0.10 -0.11 -16.17
CA MET A 406 0.66 -0.08 -14.91
C MET A 406 1.97 -0.84 -15.05
N THR A 407 3.08 -0.21 -14.70
CA THR A 407 4.36 -0.92 -14.55
C THR A 407 4.50 -1.48 -13.14
N ARG A 408 5.44 -2.41 -12.93
CA ARG A 408 5.90 -2.72 -11.58
C ARG A 408 6.53 -1.45 -10.99
N MET A 409 6.37 -1.23 -9.68
CA MET A 409 6.88 -0.03 -9.02
C MET A 409 8.03 -0.38 -8.08
N GLY A 410 9.08 0.45 -8.06
CA GLY A 410 10.20 0.38 -7.12
C GLY A 410 9.87 0.97 -5.76
N GLY A 411 8.72 0.56 -5.19
CA GLY A 411 8.12 1.11 -3.99
C GLY A 411 7.03 2.13 -4.29
N GLY A 412 6.03 2.19 -3.40
CA GLY A 412 4.95 3.16 -3.43
C GLY A 412 4.78 3.85 -2.08
N PHE A 413 4.58 3.08 -1.01
CA PHE A 413 4.44 3.55 0.38
C PHE A 413 3.39 4.65 0.60
N GLY A 414 2.53 4.92 -0.38
CA GLY A 414 1.56 6.02 -0.40
C GLY A 414 1.94 7.16 -1.35
N ARG A 415 3.21 7.34 -1.73
CA ARG A 415 3.69 8.37 -2.66
C ARG A 415 3.01 8.31 -4.02
N ARG A 416 2.76 7.09 -4.51
CA ARG A 416 2.18 6.80 -5.83
C ARG A 416 0.66 6.69 -5.82
N LEU A 417 0.01 7.00 -4.70
CA LEU A 417 -1.44 7.29 -4.68
C LEU A 417 -1.73 8.62 -5.38
N TYR A 418 -0.74 9.51 -5.43
CA TYR A 418 -0.85 10.83 -6.03
C TYR A 418 -0.31 10.83 -7.46
N GLY A 419 -1.13 11.19 -8.43
CA GLY A 419 -0.88 10.93 -9.86
C GLY A 419 -0.29 12.09 -10.67
N HIS A 420 0.08 13.20 -10.04
CA HIS A 420 0.49 14.44 -10.72
C HIS A 420 1.59 14.24 -11.76
N PHE A 421 2.58 13.37 -11.51
CA PHE A 421 3.66 13.08 -12.46
C PHE A 421 3.17 12.39 -13.75
N GLY A 422 2.04 11.66 -13.71
CA GLY A 422 1.38 11.15 -14.91
C GLY A 422 0.71 12.25 -15.72
N VAL A 423 0.09 13.22 -15.04
CA VAL A 423 -0.53 14.40 -15.66
C VAL A 423 0.53 15.30 -16.30
N GLU A 424 1.64 15.54 -15.60
CA GLU A 424 2.79 16.28 -16.12
C GLU A 424 3.31 15.68 -17.42
N ALA A 425 3.56 14.36 -17.45
CA ALA A 425 4.02 13.68 -18.65
C ALA A 425 3.05 13.86 -19.83
N ALA A 426 1.74 13.74 -19.58
CA ALA A 426 0.71 13.90 -20.61
C ALA A 426 0.62 15.33 -21.15
N VAL A 427 0.65 16.35 -20.29
CA VAL A 427 0.61 17.77 -20.69
C VAL A 427 1.86 18.14 -21.49
N ILE A 428 3.04 17.64 -21.08
CA ILE A 428 4.29 17.84 -21.81
C ILE A 428 4.21 17.18 -23.18
N SER A 429 3.81 15.90 -23.25
CA SER A 429 3.66 15.17 -24.52
C SER A 429 2.71 15.86 -25.49
N LYS A 430 1.53 16.29 -25.01
CA LYS A 430 0.55 17.05 -25.82
C LYS A 430 1.15 18.32 -26.41
N LYS A 431 1.98 19.03 -25.63
CA LYS A 431 2.61 20.28 -26.07
C LYS A 431 3.73 20.05 -27.09
N VAL A 432 4.59 19.06 -26.87
CA VAL A 432 5.73 18.80 -27.78
C VAL A 432 5.38 17.91 -28.96
N GLN A 433 4.19 17.29 -28.95
CA GLN A 433 3.70 16.37 -29.98
C GLN A 433 4.65 15.18 -30.21
N ALA A 434 5.15 14.60 -29.12
CA ALA A 434 6.04 13.45 -29.14
C ALA A 434 5.85 12.57 -27.89
N PRO A 435 6.23 11.28 -27.94
CA PRO A 435 6.26 10.44 -26.74
C PRO A 435 7.27 10.97 -25.72
N ILE A 436 6.85 11.07 -24.46
CA ILE A 436 7.64 11.62 -23.35
C ILE A 436 7.84 10.57 -22.29
N LYS A 437 9.09 10.39 -21.88
CA LYS A 437 9.44 9.79 -20.59
C LYS A 437 9.83 10.88 -19.60
N LEU A 438 8.94 11.17 -18.66
CA LEU A 438 9.20 12.02 -17.52
C LEU A 438 10.09 11.28 -16.51
N VAL A 439 11.15 11.94 -16.05
CA VAL A 439 12.07 11.40 -15.03
C VAL A 439 12.37 12.47 -14.00
N TYR A 440 12.14 12.16 -12.73
CA TYR A 440 12.61 12.96 -11.60
C TYR A 440 13.99 12.47 -11.15
N THR A 441 14.84 13.39 -10.68
CA THR A 441 15.98 12.99 -9.86
C THR A 441 15.51 12.60 -8.45
N ARG A 442 16.41 12.04 -7.64
CA ARG A 442 16.12 11.79 -6.21
C ARG A 442 15.79 13.09 -5.49
N GLU A 443 16.57 14.13 -5.75
CA GLU A 443 16.42 15.45 -5.15
C GLU A 443 15.09 16.09 -5.57
N ASP A 444 14.70 15.94 -6.84
CA ASP A 444 13.36 16.37 -7.29
C ASP A 444 12.26 15.64 -6.49
N ASP A 445 12.31 14.30 -6.41
CA ASP A 445 11.29 13.52 -5.67
C ASP A 445 11.25 13.83 -4.16
N MET A 446 12.41 14.01 -3.53
CA MET A 446 12.51 14.29 -2.09
C MET A 446 12.12 15.72 -1.71
N THR A 447 12.44 16.71 -2.55
CA THR A 447 12.16 18.12 -2.26
C THR A 447 10.78 18.57 -2.74
N GLN A 448 10.15 17.78 -3.60
CA GLN A 448 8.82 18.02 -4.18
C GLN A 448 7.88 16.90 -3.75
N GLY A 449 8.00 16.58 -2.47
CA GLY A 449 7.37 15.44 -1.86
C GLY A 449 5.95 15.76 -1.44
N THR A 450 5.08 14.79 -1.63
CA THR A 450 3.98 14.61 -0.70
C THR A 450 4.56 13.94 0.54
N TYR A 451 4.45 14.56 1.72
CA TYR A 451 5.05 14.01 2.95
C TYR A 451 4.01 13.33 3.84
N ARG A 452 4.45 12.39 4.69
CA ARG A 452 3.67 12.06 5.89
C ARG A 452 3.49 13.35 6.70
N PRO A 453 2.28 13.73 7.13
CA PRO A 453 2.08 14.87 8.00
C PRO A 453 2.95 14.83 9.26
N ALA A 454 3.40 15.99 9.73
CA ALA A 454 3.86 16.15 11.11
C ALA A 454 2.66 16.07 12.07
N TYR A 455 2.89 15.46 13.25
CA TYR A 455 1.85 15.17 14.23
C TYR A 455 2.29 15.53 15.65
N LYS A 456 1.32 15.89 16.49
CA LYS A 456 1.44 15.86 17.96
C LYS A 456 0.20 15.23 18.58
N VAL A 457 0.38 14.48 19.66
CA VAL A 457 -0.72 13.88 20.41
C VAL A 457 -0.47 14.02 21.91
N ARG A 458 -1.50 14.43 22.66
CA ARG A 458 -1.49 14.46 24.12
C ARG A 458 -2.42 13.39 24.66
N PHE A 459 -1.89 12.55 25.54
CA PHE A 459 -2.66 11.57 26.28
C PHE A 459 -2.73 11.92 27.75
N LYS A 460 -3.83 11.51 28.38
CA LYS A 460 -4.01 11.57 29.83
C LYS A 460 -4.77 10.37 30.34
N ALA A 461 -4.32 9.78 31.44
CA ALA A 461 -4.98 8.65 32.07
C ALA A 461 -5.14 8.88 33.57
N GLY A 462 -6.28 8.44 34.13
CA GLY A 462 -6.59 8.49 35.55
C GLY A 462 -6.84 7.08 36.09
N LEU A 463 -6.20 6.74 37.21
CA LEU A 463 -6.41 5.48 37.93
C LEU A 463 -7.05 5.76 39.29
N ASP A 464 -7.90 4.84 39.75
CA ASP A 464 -8.45 4.87 41.11
C ASP A 464 -7.46 4.34 42.16
N ASN A 465 -7.90 4.27 43.43
CA ASN A 465 -7.07 3.78 44.55
C ASN A 465 -6.69 2.30 44.41
N ASP A 466 -7.44 1.53 43.63
CA ASP A 466 -7.22 0.11 43.37
C ASP A 466 -6.39 -0.11 42.09
N ASN A 467 -5.82 0.96 41.53
CA ASN A 467 -5.05 0.98 40.29
C ASN A 467 -5.84 0.54 39.04
N ASN A 468 -7.16 0.66 39.05
CA ASN A 468 -7.96 0.46 37.84
C ASN A 468 -7.93 1.73 36.99
N LEU A 469 -7.77 1.56 35.67
CA LEU A 469 -7.92 2.65 34.72
C LEU A 469 -9.39 3.08 34.63
N ILE A 470 -9.69 4.31 35.06
CA ILE A 470 -11.06 4.85 35.13
C ILE A 470 -11.32 5.96 34.12
N ALA A 471 -10.27 6.63 33.62
CA ALA A 471 -10.40 7.72 32.67
C ALA A 471 -9.26 7.70 31.64
N TRP A 472 -9.58 7.96 30.38
CA TRP A 472 -8.62 8.11 29.29
C TRP A 472 -8.99 9.28 28.39
N TYR A 473 -8.01 10.14 28.12
CA TYR A 473 -8.14 11.26 27.20
C TYR A 473 -7.05 11.18 26.14
N VAL A 474 -7.43 11.50 24.91
CA VAL A 474 -6.53 11.68 23.80
C VAL A 474 -6.94 12.90 23.00
N LYS A 475 -5.95 13.74 22.68
CA LYS A 475 -6.10 14.78 21.67
C LYS A 475 -4.95 14.75 20.70
N GLY A 476 -5.27 14.63 19.42
CA GLY A 476 -4.29 14.64 18.34
C GLY A 476 -4.45 15.83 17.41
N VAL A 477 -3.33 16.37 16.96
CA VAL A 477 -3.26 17.40 15.93
C VAL A 477 -2.23 17.04 14.87
N GLY A 478 -2.51 17.38 13.62
CA GLY A 478 -1.61 17.14 12.49
C GLY A 478 -1.63 18.26 11.46
N THR A 479 -0.74 18.16 10.48
CA THR A 479 -0.60 19.11 9.38
C THR A 479 -1.40 18.65 8.16
N ASN A 480 -2.38 19.45 7.73
CA ASN A 480 -3.34 19.14 6.64
C ASN A 480 -4.16 17.84 6.84
N ASP A 481 -3.99 17.15 7.96
CA ASP A 481 -4.70 15.92 8.33
C ASP A 481 -4.79 15.83 9.86
N ASP A 482 -5.80 15.12 10.37
CA ASP A 482 -5.89 14.75 11.78
C ASP A 482 -5.41 13.29 11.96
N LEU A 483 -5.25 12.79 13.21
CA LEU A 483 -4.70 11.45 13.44
C LEU A 483 -5.46 10.54 14.41
N ILE A 484 -6.57 11.00 15.00
CA ILE A 484 -7.27 10.23 16.03
C ILE A 484 -8.37 9.34 15.44
N PHE A 485 -8.27 8.04 15.72
CA PHE A 485 -9.35 7.09 15.50
C PHE A 485 -10.14 6.91 16.80
N GLU A 486 -11.17 7.73 16.98
CA GLU A 486 -11.94 7.84 18.22
C GLU A 486 -12.66 6.54 18.65
N ASN A 487 -12.86 5.60 17.72
CA ASN A 487 -13.55 4.34 17.97
C ASN A 487 -12.62 3.13 18.09
N ARG A 488 -11.30 3.34 18.08
CA ARG A 488 -10.32 2.28 18.35
C ARG A 488 -10.03 2.14 19.83
N PHE A 489 -9.48 1.00 20.20
CA PHE A 489 -8.97 0.74 21.54
C PHE A 489 -8.13 1.94 22.04
N PRO A 490 -8.31 2.43 23.28
CA PRO A 490 -9.06 1.81 24.37
C PRO A 490 -10.54 2.22 24.47
N ALA A 491 -11.11 2.85 23.44
CA ALA A 491 -12.53 3.18 23.41
C ALA A 491 -13.38 1.91 23.57
N GLY A 492 -14.44 1.97 24.38
CA GLY A 492 -15.25 0.79 24.73
C GLY A 492 -14.70 -0.07 25.89
N ALA A 493 -13.41 0.07 26.24
CA ALA A 493 -12.80 -0.62 27.40
C ALA A 493 -12.71 0.26 28.66
N VAL A 494 -12.71 1.59 28.49
CA VAL A 494 -12.51 2.57 29.58
C VAL A 494 -13.82 3.32 29.87
N PRO A 495 -14.31 3.36 31.13
CA PRO A 495 -15.61 3.94 31.47
C PRO A 495 -15.79 5.41 31.11
N ASN A 496 -14.71 6.19 31.20
CA ASN A 496 -14.74 7.61 30.88
C ASN A 496 -13.66 7.93 29.84
N TYR A 497 -14.09 8.08 28.58
CA TYR A 497 -13.20 8.25 27.44
C TYR A 497 -13.51 9.56 26.72
N LEU A 498 -12.49 10.37 26.46
CA LEU A 498 -12.61 11.62 25.72
C LEU A 498 -11.58 11.67 24.59
N ALA A 499 -12.06 11.74 23.35
CA ALA A 499 -11.22 11.90 22.18
C ALA A 499 -11.49 13.24 21.51
N GLU A 500 -10.43 13.97 21.21
CA GLU A 500 -10.46 15.23 20.48
C GLU A 500 -9.45 15.19 19.32
N LYS A 501 -9.76 15.93 18.26
CA LYS A 501 -8.87 16.03 17.10
C LYS A 501 -9.02 17.38 16.43
N ASP A 502 -7.91 17.87 15.88
CA ASP A 502 -7.88 19.10 15.09
C ASP A 502 -6.75 19.01 14.06
N MET A 503 -6.68 19.97 13.14
CA MET A 503 -5.63 20.02 12.13
C MET A 503 -5.17 21.46 11.87
N LEU A 504 -3.86 21.61 11.64
CA LEU A 504 -3.24 22.83 11.18
C LEU A 504 -3.13 22.80 9.65
N GLN A 505 -3.70 23.78 8.97
CA GLN A 505 -3.49 23.95 7.53
C GLN A 505 -2.09 24.51 7.24
N THR A 506 -1.40 23.96 6.26
CA THR A 506 -0.02 24.31 5.87
C THR A 506 0.18 24.21 4.35
N GLN A 507 1.12 24.99 3.81
CA GLN A 507 1.49 24.95 2.39
C GLN A 507 2.41 23.77 2.07
N ILE A 508 3.02 23.14 3.07
CA ILE A 508 3.81 21.92 2.88
C ILE A 508 2.86 20.79 2.50
N THR A 509 3.08 20.17 1.35
CA THR A 509 2.19 19.14 0.81
C THR A 509 2.28 17.86 1.62
N THR A 510 1.13 17.35 2.06
CA THR A 510 1.05 16.10 2.81
C THR A 510 0.14 15.09 2.15
N GLY A 511 0.30 13.83 2.57
CA GLY A 511 -0.53 12.75 2.09
C GLY A 511 -0.27 11.43 2.78
N ALA A 512 -0.94 10.40 2.25
CA ALA A 512 -0.84 9.05 2.76
C ALA A 512 0.61 8.56 2.71
N TRP A 513 1.10 8.12 3.86
CA TRP A 513 2.34 7.36 4.05
C TRP A 513 1.96 6.05 4.73
N ARG A 514 2.63 4.94 4.39
CA ARG A 514 2.27 3.56 4.79
C ARG A 514 1.63 3.50 6.18
N ALA A 515 0.43 2.92 6.27
CA ALA A 515 -0.44 2.98 7.45
C ALA A 515 -0.82 4.42 7.86
N PRO A 516 -1.50 5.22 7.01
CA PRO A 516 -1.80 6.63 7.29
C PRO A 516 -2.39 6.83 8.68
N ARG A 517 -1.89 7.85 9.39
CA ARG A 517 -2.21 8.20 10.79
C ARG A 517 -1.72 7.16 11.81
N SER A 518 -1.98 5.87 11.55
CA SER A 518 -1.58 4.70 12.36
C SER A 518 -0.06 4.60 12.53
N ASN A 519 0.72 5.00 11.51
CA ASN A 519 2.18 5.06 11.51
C ASN A 519 2.81 5.97 12.56
N PHE A 520 2.01 6.71 13.32
CA PHE A 520 2.44 7.44 14.50
C PHE A 520 1.55 7.15 15.72
N ILE A 521 0.22 7.26 15.58
CA ILE A 521 -0.68 7.18 16.74
C ILE A 521 -0.60 5.83 17.46
N ALA A 522 -0.36 4.73 16.74
CA ALA A 522 -0.22 3.40 17.34
C ALA A 522 0.98 3.32 18.29
N GLY A 523 2.15 3.79 17.85
CA GLY A 523 3.35 3.78 18.68
C GLY A 523 3.21 4.65 19.92
N ALA A 524 2.64 5.86 19.76
CA ALA A 524 2.42 6.78 20.87
C ALA A 524 1.39 6.26 21.89
N GLU A 525 0.24 5.75 21.41
CA GLU A 525 -0.80 5.15 22.25
C GLU A 525 -0.26 3.95 23.03
N GLN A 526 0.47 3.05 22.37
CA GLN A 526 0.96 1.82 22.99
C GLN A 526 2.16 2.06 23.92
N ALA A 527 2.99 3.08 23.66
CA ALA A 527 4.02 3.51 24.60
C ALA A 527 3.39 4.14 25.86
N PHE A 528 2.38 5.01 25.68
CA PHE A 528 1.67 5.61 26.82
C PHE A 528 0.90 4.55 27.64
N MET A 529 0.26 3.58 26.98
CA MET A 529 -0.42 2.46 27.63
C MET A 529 0.54 1.61 28.49
N ASP A 530 1.82 1.51 28.09
CA ASP A 530 2.86 0.85 28.89
C ASP A 530 3.21 1.64 30.17
N GLU A 531 3.27 2.97 30.10
CA GLU A 531 3.42 3.83 31.29
C GLU A 531 2.22 3.71 32.24
N VAL A 532 1.01 3.59 31.69
CA VAL A 532 -0.21 3.37 32.48
C VAL A 532 -0.19 2.01 33.16
N ALA A 533 0.24 0.95 32.45
CA ALA A 533 0.40 -0.38 33.03
C ALA A 533 1.44 -0.39 34.17
N GLU A 534 2.57 0.29 33.98
CA GLU A 534 3.61 0.44 35.01
C GLU A 534 3.09 1.23 36.23
N MET A 535 2.36 2.33 36.01
CA MET A 535 1.71 3.10 37.09
C MET A 535 0.67 2.26 37.87
N ALA A 536 0.02 1.32 37.19
CA ALA A 536 -0.90 0.36 37.79
C ALA A 536 -0.18 -0.81 38.50
N GLY A 537 1.14 -0.95 38.33
CA GLY A 537 1.92 -2.07 38.87
C GLY A 537 1.63 -3.39 38.17
N LYS A 538 1.25 -3.37 36.89
CA LYS A 538 0.83 -4.55 36.11
C LYS A 538 1.79 -4.84 34.96
N ASP A 539 1.87 -6.12 34.60
CA ASP A 539 2.51 -6.55 33.36
C ASP A 539 1.80 -5.89 32.15
N PRO A 540 2.53 -5.34 31.18
CA PRO A 540 1.92 -4.61 30.08
C PRO A 540 1.05 -5.46 29.14
N ILE A 541 1.30 -6.77 29.04
CA ILE A 541 0.42 -7.66 28.27
C ILE A 541 -0.84 -7.96 29.07
N ASP A 542 -0.69 -8.35 30.34
CA ASP A 542 -1.85 -8.68 31.18
C ASP A 542 -2.77 -7.48 31.38
N PHE A 543 -2.22 -6.27 31.54
CA PHE A 543 -3.00 -5.04 31.62
C PHE A 543 -3.89 -4.82 30.38
N ARG A 544 -3.35 -5.05 29.17
CA ARG A 544 -4.12 -4.94 27.92
C ARG A 544 -5.18 -6.04 27.82
N LEU A 545 -4.85 -7.27 28.20
CA LEU A 545 -5.79 -8.40 28.20
C LEU A 545 -6.98 -8.15 29.14
N GLU A 546 -6.76 -7.58 30.32
CA GLU A 546 -7.83 -7.17 31.22
C GLU A 546 -8.76 -6.11 30.61
N LEU A 547 -8.21 -5.15 29.85
CA LEU A 547 -9.00 -4.14 29.15
C LEU A 547 -9.82 -4.74 28.00
N PHE A 548 -9.26 -5.70 27.27
CA PHE A 548 -10.01 -6.44 26.25
C PHE A 548 -11.14 -7.27 26.87
N GLU A 549 -10.88 -7.93 27.99
CA GLU A 549 -11.91 -8.67 28.74
C GLU A 549 -13.07 -7.75 29.16
N LYS A 550 -12.76 -6.52 29.62
CA LYS A 550 -13.79 -5.51 29.91
C LYS A 550 -14.58 -5.11 28.66
N ALA A 551 -13.91 -4.90 27.53
CA ALA A 551 -14.58 -4.58 26.27
C ALA A 551 -15.47 -5.74 25.74
N ILE A 552 -15.21 -6.99 26.15
CA ILE A 552 -16.03 -8.16 25.82
C ILE A 552 -17.23 -8.28 26.77
N THR A 553 -16.96 -8.23 28.08
CA THR A 553 -17.92 -8.63 29.12
C THR A 553 -18.79 -7.47 29.62
N ALA A 554 -18.27 -6.25 29.58
CA ALA A 554 -18.94 -5.05 30.06
C ALA A 554 -18.53 -3.81 29.21
N PRO A 555 -18.80 -3.83 27.89
CA PRO A 555 -18.41 -2.75 27.00
C PRO A 555 -19.05 -1.42 27.37
N VAL A 556 -18.28 -0.35 27.21
CA VAL A 556 -18.75 1.03 27.35
C VAL A 556 -19.30 1.49 26.00
N GLY A 557 -20.57 1.90 25.99
CA GLY A 557 -21.28 2.25 24.74
C GLY A 557 -21.71 1.02 23.94
N ASP A 558 -22.10 1.23 22.68
CA ASP A 558 -22.45 0.13 21.77
C ASP A 558 -21.18 -0.49 21.16
N PRO A 559 -20.86 -1.77 21.41
CA PRO A 559 -19.69 -2.44 20.84
C PRO A 559 -19.59 -2.35 19.32
N LYS A 560 -20.73 -2.26 18.62
CA LYS A 560 -20.77 -2.17 17.15
C LYS A 560 -20.26 -0.83 16.62
N THR A 561 -20.15 0.17 17.49
CA THR A 561 -19.58 1.48 17.14
C THR A 561 -18.07 1.51 17.27
N ASN A 562 -17.46 0.50 17.93
CA ASN A 562 -16.01 0.37 17.99
C ASN A 562 -15.49 -0.24 16.68
N ASP A 563 -14.31 0.22 16.25
CA ASP A 563 -13.71 -0.20 14.98
C ASP A 563 -13.11 -1.61 15.04
N TYR A 564 -12.96 -2.18 16.24
CA TYR A 564 -12.14 -3.35 16.54
C TYR A 564 -12.93 -4.45 17.25
N ASP A 565 -12.44 -5.68 17.09
CA ASP A 565 -12.90 -6.89 17.74
C ASP A 565 -11.95 -7.21 18.91
N PRO A 566 -12.42 -7.12 20.16
CA PRO A 566 -11.57 -7.32 21.33
C PRO A 566 -11.07 -8.77 21.48
N GLU A 567 -11.80 -9.77 20.99
CA GLU A 567 -11.38 -11.17 21.08
C GLU A 567 -10.20 -11.45 20.14
N ARG A 568 -10.30 -11.00 18.89
CA ARG A 568 -9.20 -11.10 17.91
C ARG A 568 -7.97 -10.33 18.35
N TYR A 569 -8.18 -9.14 18.94
CA TYR A 569 -7.10 -8.31 19.45
C TYR A 569 -6.39 -8.96 20.66
N ALA A 570 -7.15 -9.53 21.59
CA ALA A 570 -6.59 -10.33 22.68
C ALA A 570 -5.88 -11.59 22.16
N GLY A 571 -6.39 -12.21 21.10
CA GLY A 571 -5.82 -13.40 20.46
C GLY A 571 -4.39 -13.19 19.99
N VAL A 572 -4.10 -12.10 19.28
CA VAL A 572 -2.73 -11.80 18.83
C VAL A 572 -1.78 -11.51 19.99
N LEU A 573 -2.25 -10.84 21.06
CA LEU A 573 -1.44 -10.62 22.27
C LEU A 573 -1.11 -11.92 22.99
N LYS A 574 -2.09 -12.81 23.15
CA LYS A 574 -1.88 -14.14 23.76
C LYS A 574 -0.87 -14.95 22.94
N LEU A 575 -1.02 -14.95 21.62
CA LEU A 575 -0.12 -15.67 20.73
C LEU A 575 1.32 -15.11 20.81
N VAL A 576 1.52 -13.79 20.76
CA VAL A 576 2.89 -13.24 20.87
C VAL A 576 3.49 -13.45 22.26
N LYS A 577 2.68 -13.42 23.34
CA LYS A 577 3.12 -13.71 24.71
C LYS A 577 3.65 -15.15 24.81
N GLU A 578 2.95 -16.11 24.22
CA GLU A 578 3.37 -17.50 24.13
C GLU A 578 4.67 -17.64 23.32
N LYS A 579 4.68 -17.14 22.07
CA LYS A 579 5.81 -17.36 21.14
C LYS A 579 7.10 -16.67 21.55
N SER A 580 7.01 -15.51 22.20
CA SER A 580 8.18 -14.80 22.71
C SER A 580 8.73 -15.37 24.02
N ASN A 581 8.05 -16.36 24.64
CA ASN A 581 8.33 -16.80 26.00
C ASN A 581 8.43 -15.61 26.95
N TRP A 582 7.42 -14.72 26.92
CA TRP A 582 7.47 -13.40 27.57
C TRP A 582 7.89 -13.46 29.05
N ASN A 583 7.36 -14.44 29.79
CA ASN A 583 7.59 -14.60 31.23
C ASN A 583 8.94 -15.26 31.59
N GLN A 584 9.74 -15.67 30.61
CA GLN A 584 11.05 -16.29 30.88
C GLN A 584 12.15 -15.23 31.01
N ASN A 585 13.14 -15.52 31.86
CA ASN A 585 14.32 -14.68 32.01
C ASN A 585 15.10 -14.62 30.67
N ASN A 586 15.36 -13.41 30.20
CA ASN A 586 16.02 -13.11 28.93
C ASN A 586 17.43 -12.49 29.12
N GLY A 587 18.01 -12.60 30.32
CA GLY A 587 19.33 -12.07 30.66
C GLY A 587 19.35 -10.54 30.65
N ASP A 588 20.40 -9.96 30.08
CA ASP A 588 20.60 -8.49 30.04
C ASP A 588 19.82 -7.81 28.89
N LYS A 589 18.95 -8.54 28.19
CA LYS A 589 18.22 -8.01 27.04
C LYS A 589 16.97 -7.27 27.49
N ALA A 590 16.66 -6.17 26.82
CA ALA A 590 15.45 -5.42 27.08
C ALA A 590 14.33 -5.85 26.13
N ARG A 591 13.12 -5.98 26.65
CA ARG A 591 11.92 -6.31 25.87
C ARG A 591 10.85 -5.23 25.97
N GLY A 592 10.18 -4.98 24.86
CA GLY A 592 9.01 -4.11 24.78
C GLY A 592 7.91 -4.77 23.99
N VAL A 593 6.66 -4.47 24.33
CA VAL A 593 5.47 -5.03 23.69
C VAL A 593 4.55 -3.92 23.19
N SER A 594 3.86 -4.20 22.10
CA SER A 594 2.83 -3.34 21.53
C SER A 594 1.86 -4.19 20.71
N ALA A 595 0.60 -3.78 20.66
CA ALA A 595 -0.37 -4.38 19.76
C ALA A 595 -1.24 -3.28 19.16
N TYR A 596 -1.67 -3.44 17.91
CA TYR A 596 -2.47 -2.44 17.22
C TYR A 596 -3.49 -3.07 16.26
N TYR A 597 -4.65 -2.44 16.16
CA TYR A 597 -5.65 -2.70 15.14
C TYR A 597 -5.61 -1.62 14.06
N CYS A 598 -5.38 -2.03 12.81
CA CYS A 598 -5.61 -1.17 11.66
C CYS A 598 -5.85 -2.00 10.40
N HIS A 599 -6.53 -1.40 9.41
CA HIS A 599 -6.83 -2.03 8.13
C HIS A 599 -7.53 -3.41 8.23
N ASN A 600 -8.40 -3.58 9.23
CA ASN A 600 -9.17 -4.80 9.51
C ASN A 600 -8.34 -5.99 10.00
N SER A 601 -7.13 -5.74 10.51
CA SER A 601 -6.22 -6.77 10.99
C SER A 601 -5.60 -6.37 12.32
N TYR A 602 -5.20 -7.39 13.08
CA TYR A 602 -4.64 -7.23 14.40
C TYR A 602 -3.20 -7.70 14.37
N VAL A 603 -2.30 -6.90 14.93
CA VAL A 603 -0.89 -7.26 15.03
C VAL A 603 -0.42 -6.99 16.44
N ALA A 604 0.28 -7.97 17.03
CA ALA A 604 0.98 -7.82 18.29
C ALA A 604 2.45 -8.18 18.11
N GLN A 605 3.34 -7.36 18.66
CA GLN A 605 4.77 -7.49 18.50
C GLN A 605 5.49 -7.39 19.85
N VAL A 606 6.42 -8.31 20.07
CA VAL A 606 7.43 -8.22 21.13
C VAL A 606 8.77 -7.97 20.45
N LEU A 607 9.44 -6.89 20.84
CA LEU A 607 10.77 -6.54 20.37
C LEU A 607 11.77 -6.76 21.51
N GLU A 608 12.88 -7.43 21.20
CA GLU A 608 14.01 -7.63 22.10
C GLU A 608 15.24 -6.90 21.53
N LEU A 609 15.93 -6.14 22.38
CA LEU A 609 17.13 -5.40 22.00
C LEU A 609 18.21 -5.43 23.08
N THR A 610 19.42 -5.11 22.65
CA THR A 610 20.56 -4.75 23.48
C THR A 610 21.03 -3.34 23.13
N MET A 611 21.75 -2.70 24.06
CA MET A 611 22.36 -1.40 23.81
C MET A 611 23.85 -1.58 23.51
N ASP A 612 24.31 -1.03 22.39
CA ASP A 612 25.73 -0.94 22.04
C ASP A 612 26.12 0.54 21.94
N ARG A 613 26.89 1.03 22.91
CA ARG A 613 27.35 2.45 22.97
C ARG A 613 26.19 3.44 22.76
N ASN A 614 25.11 3.28 23.53
CA ASN A 614 23.87 4.06 23.47
C ASN A 614 23.07 3.94 22.16
N LYS A 615 23.39 2.97 21.29
CA LYS A 615 22.60 2.65 20.10
C LYS A 615 21.79 1.37 20.34
N PRO A 616 20.49 1.37 20.03
CA PRO A 616 19.69 0.16 20.11
C PRO A 616 20.11 -0.82 19.01
N LYS A 617 20.29 -2.07 19.38
CA LYS A 617 20.55 -3.18 18.47
C LYS A 617 19.40 -4.17 18.61
N VAL A 618 18.54 -4.21 17.59
CA VAL A 618 17.37 -5.09 17.62
C VAL A 618 17.81 -6.53 17.38
N ASP A 619 17.68 -7.36 18.41
CA ASP A 619 18.12 -8.75 18.37
C ASP A 619 17.06 -9.65 17.76
N LYS A 620 15.80 -9.49 18.18
CA LYS A 620 14.70 -10.31 17.69
C LYS A 620 13.36 -9.60 17.78
N VAL A 621 12.47 -9.86 16.82
CA VAL A 621 11.07 -9.45 16.86
C VAL A 621 10.17 -10.67 16.68
N TRP A 622 9.23 -10.87 17.60
CA TRP A 622 8.11 -11.81 17.43
C TRP A 622 6.89 -11.04 17.01
N CYS A 623 6.24 -11.45 15.93
CA CYS A 623 5.07 -10.79 15.35
C CYS A 623 3.91 -11.79 15.21
N ALA A 624 2.86 -11.62 16.00
CA ALA A 624 1.60 -12.32 15.82
C ALA A 624 0.65 -11.48 14.96
N VAL A 625 0.03 -12.08 13.96
CA VAL A 625 -0.86 -11.40 13.00
C VAL A 625 -2.15 -12.18 12.85
N ASP A 626 -3.27 -11.50 13.04
CA ASP A 626 -4.59 -11.98 12.63
C ASP A 626 -5.03 -11.18 11.40
N CYS A 627 -4.86 -11.78 10.22
CA CYS A 627 -5.32 -11.25 8.95
C CYS A 627 -6.29 -12.16 8.19
N GLY A 628 -6.87 -13.15 8.87
CA GLY A 628 -7.67 -14.22 8.25
C GLY A 628 -6.84 -15.15 7.39
N ILE A 629 -7.47 -15.74 6.38
CA ILE A 629 -6.80 -16.67 5.45
C ILE A 629 -5.61 -15.97 4.75
N VAL A 630 -4.42 -16.55 4.89
CA VAL A 630 -3.19 -16.04 4.27
C VAL A 630 -3.03 -16.64 2.87
N ILE A 631 -3.08 -15.79 1.84
CA ILE A 631 -3.02 -16.28 0.46
C ILE A 631 -1.68 -16.93 0.10
N ASN A 632 -0.58 -16.22 0.35
CA ASN A 632 0.78 -16.65 0.02
C ASN A 632 1.71 -16.40 1.23
N PRO A 633 1.97 -17.40 2.09
CA PRO A 633 2.65 -17.19 3.37
C PRO A 633 4.05 -16.59 3.26
N ILE A 634 4.89 -17.02 2.30
CA ILE A 634 6.22 -16.43 2.09
C ILE A 634 6.14 -14.92 1.76
N SER A 635 5.19 -14.51 0.93
CA SER A 635 5.02 -13.10 0.58
C SER A 635 4.41 -12.28 1.73
N ALA A 636 3.50 -12.89 2.48
CA ALA A 636 2.93 -12.29 3.69
C ALA A 636 4.01 -12.00 4.74
N ARG A 637 4.92 -12.95 4.99
CA ARG A 637 6.07 -12.75 5.89
C ARG A 637 6.98 -11.63 5.41
N ASN A 638 7.35 -11.62 4.11
CA ASN A 638 8.17 -10.55 3.54
C ASN A 638 7.54 -9.15 3.71
N GLN A 639 6.21 -9.03 3.53
CA GLN A 639 5.50 -7.76 3.72
C GLN A 639 5.52 -7.30 5.19
N ILE A 640 5.40 -8.26 6.13
CA ILE A 640 5.45 -8.03 7.57
C ILE A 640 6.85 -7.58 8.00
N GLU A 641 7.87 -8.31 7.59
CA GLU A 641 9.29 -8.03 7.85
C GLU A 641 9.66 -6.63 7.35
N GLY A 642 9.29 -6.29 6.11
CA GLY A 642 9.51 -4.95 5.57
C GLY A 642 8.81 -3.86 6.39
N GLY A 643 7.59 -4.11 6.88
CA GLY A 643 6.87 -3.14 7.73
C GLY A 643 7.52 -2.94 9.10
N ILE A 644 8.06 -4.01 9.70
CA ILE A 644 8.81 -3.95 10.96
C ILE A 644 10.11 -3.15 10.78
N ILE A 645 10.86 -3.42 9.70
CA ILE A 645 12.12 -2.73 9.39
C ILE A 645 11.86 -1.24 9.12
N ASP A 646 10.88 -0.92 8.26
CA ASP A 646 10.48 0.46 7.98
C ASP A 646 10.08 1.19 9.27
N GLY A 647 9.27 0.53 10.11
CA GLY A 647 8.77 1.05 11.38
C GLY A 647 9.87 1.41 12.38
N ILE A 648 10.82 0.50 12.57
CA ILE A 648 12.01 0.74 13.40
C ILE A 648 12.82 1.89 12.80
N GLY A 649 13.03 1.87 11.49
CA GLY A 649 13.86 2.83 10.79
C GLY A 649 13.36 4.27 10.93
N HIS A 650 12.08 4.48 10.62
CA HIS A 650 11.55 5.84 10.65
C HIS A 650 11.42 6.39 12.07
N ALA A 651 11.05 5.54 13.05
CA ALA A 651 10.91 5.97 14.43
C ALA A 651 12.27 6.29 15.06
N THR A 652 13.34 5.67 14.55
CA THR A 652 14.69 5.83 15.10
C THR A 652 15.48 6.93 14.40
N TYR A 653 15.35 7.09 13.08
CA TYR A 653 16.32 7.85 12.27
C TYR A 653 15.72 8.97 11.40
N SER A 654 14.51 8.77 10.87
CA SER A 654 14.04 9.57 9.74
C SER A 654 13.30 10.84 10.15
N GLN A 655 13.58 11.94 9.46
CA GLN A 655 12.83 13.19 9.56
C GLN A 655 12.99 14.03 8.29
N MET A 656 11.94 14.74 7.91
CA MET A 656 11.99 15.87 6.99
C MET A 656 11.77 17.17 7.78
N THR A 657 12.72 18.09 7.71
CA THR A 657 12.63 19.43 8.32
C THR A 657 12.65 20.52 7.26
N PHE A 658 12.12 21.70 7.62
CA PHE A 658 11.92 22.81 6.70
C PHE A 658 12.45 24.12 7.29
N LYS A 659 13.04 24.94 6.43
CA LYS A 659 13.45 26.32 6.72
C LYS A 659 12.97 27.21 5.59
N ASP A 660 12.15 28.21 5.92
CA ASP A 660 11.58 29.15 4.95
C ASP A 660 10.94 28.42 3.74
N GLY A 661 10.17 27.37 4.01
CA GLY A 661 9.50 26.52 3.02
C GLY A 661 10.43 25.54 2.30
N ALA A 662 11.75 25.62 2.45
CA ALA A 662 12.71 24.74 1.81
C ALA A 662 12.97 23.47 2.65
N PRO A 663 12.82 22.26 2.08
CA PRO A 663 13.28 21.02 2.70
C PRO A 663 14.78 21.10 3.06
N GLN A 664 15.17 20.53 4.20
CA GLN A 664 16.58 20.52 4.65
C GLN A 664 17.29 19.20 4.33
N GLN A 665 16.55 18.16 3.93
CA GLN A 665 17.09 16.89 3.47
C GLN A 665 16.71 16.69 2.01
N GLU A 666 17.70 16.49 1.15
CA GLU A 666 17.49 16.44 -0.31
C GLU A 666 17.83 15.06 -0.90
N ASN A 667 18.64 14.25 -0.20
CA ASN A 667 19.06 12.92 -0.64
C ASN A 667 19.41 12.01 0.57
N PHE A 668 19.78 10.75 0.35
CA PHE A 668 20.06 9.72 1.38
C PHE A 668 21.33 9.93 2.20
N ASP A 669 22.15 10.92 1.85
CA ASP A 669 23.28 11.39 2.63
C ASP A 669 22.81 12.28 3.81
N SER A 670 21.74 13.05 3.61
CA SER A 670 21.14 13.96 4.59
C SER A 670 19.85 13.41 5.21
N TYR A 671 19.13 12.54 4.50
CA TYR A 671 17.98 11.80 5.02
C TYR A 671 18.38 10.38 5.43
N HIS A 672 18.29 10.08 6.72
CA HIS A 672 18.70 8.78 7.23
C HIS A 672 17.55 7.75 7.17
N LEU A 673 17.66 6.82 6.21
CA LEU A 673 16.93 5.55 6.22
C LEU A 673 17.74 4.49 6.98
N ILE A 674 17.03 3.55 7.61
CA ILE A 674 17.65 2.40 8.28
C ILE A 674 18.62 1.65 7.36
N ARG A 675 19.75 1.24 7.90
CA ARG A 675 20.80 0.50 7.18
C ARG A 675 20.79 -0.98 7.57
N ASN A 676 21.41 -1.83 6.75
CA ASN A 676 21.45 -3.29 6.97
C ASN A 676 21.97 -3.68 8.37
N GLN A 677 22.95 -2.96 8.91
CA GLN A 677 23.53 -3.23 10.22
C GLN A 677 22.60 -2.83 11.40
N GLU A 678 21.58 -2.03 11.13
CA GLU A 678 20.60 -1.51 12.09
C GLU A 678 19.28 -2.29 12.05
N ALA A 679 19.07 -3.09 11.00
CA ALA A 679 17.91 -3.96 10.87
C ALA A 679 17.90 -5.05 11.97
N PRO A 680 16.72 -5.55 12.37
CA PRO A 680 16.62 -6.69 13.26
C PRO A 680 17.42 -7.88 12.74
N LYS A 681 18.15 -8.57 13.64
CA LYS A 681 18.85 -9.80 13.24
C LYS A 681 17.88 -10.93 12.88
N GLU A 682 16.72 -10.96 13.52
CA GLU A 682 15.73 -12.02 13.36
C GLU A 682 14.31 -11.47 13.54
N ILE A 683 13.40 -11.91 12.67
CA ILE A 683 11.97 -11.63 12.75
C ILE A 683 11.22 -12.96 12.61
N GLU A 684 10.40 -13.30 13.59
CA GLU A 684 9.51 -14.46 13.52
C GLU A 684 8.06 -13.99 13.40
N THR A 685 7.35 -14.54 12.43
CA THR A 685 5.96 -14.20 12.14
C THR A 685 5.05 -15.40 12.34
N PHE A 686 3.95 -15.20 13.08
CA PHE A 686 2.93 -16.20 13.38
C PHE A 686 1.57 -15.69 12.94
N PHE A 687 0.83 -16.50 12.18
CA PHE A 687 -0.52 -16.18 11.74
C PHE A 687 -1.56 -16.87 12.62
N VAL A 688 -2.61 -16.15 13.00
CA VAL A 688 -3.78 -16.74 13.65
C VAL A 688 -4.61 -17.47 12.61
N ASP A 689 -4.86 -18.75 12.82
CA ASP A 689 -5.74 -19.55 11.99
C ASP A 689 -7.17 -19.54 12.56
N ASN A 690 -8.02 -18.69 12.01
CA ASN A 690 -9.41 -18.50 12.43
C ASN A 690 -10.41 -18.74 11.28
N GLY A 691 -9.95 -19.14 10.10
CA GLY A 691 -10.79 -19.45 8.93
C GLY A 691 -11.59 -18.30 8.33
N ILE A 692 -11.42 -17.05 8.79
CA ILE A 692 -12.16 -15.91 8.26
C ILE A 692 -11.59 -15.46 6.90
N ASP A 693 -12.43 -14.82 6.10
CA ASP A 693 -12.02 -14.21 4.83
C ASP A 693 -10.79 -13.28 5.00
N PRO A 694 -9.89 -13.22 4.01
CA PRO A 694 -8.69 -12.39 4.10
C PRO A 694 -9.00 -10.92 4.40
N THR A 695 -8.18 -10.32 5.26
CA THR A 695 -8.25 -8.88 5.61
C THR A 695 -7.02 -8.13 5.07
N GLY A 696 -6.58 -7.04 5.71
CA GLY A 696 -5.47 -6.22 5.24
C GLY A 696 -4.10 -6.70 5.70
N LEU A 697 -3.05 -6.54 4.88
CA LEU A 697 -1.69 -6.94 5.29
C LEU A 697 -0.55 -6.02 4.84
N GLY A 698 -0.81 -5.11 3.90
CA GLY A 698 0.25 -4.22 3.39
C GLY A 698 0.85 -3.30 4.47
N GLU A 699 0.03 -2.91 5.44
CA GLU A 699 0.31 -1.85 6.41
C GLU A 699 0.36 -2.30 7.88
N PRO A 700 -0.43 -3.27 8.38
CA PRO A 700 -0.63 -3.51 9.81
C PRO A 700 0.59 -3.87 10.67
N SER A 701 1.69 -4.36 10.10
CA SER A 701 2.89 -4.71 10.87
C SER A 701 3.77 -3.52 11.23
N LEU A 702 3.61 -2.38 10.56
CA LEU A 702 4.41 -1.19 10.82
C LEU A 702 3.98 -0.44 12.09
N PRO A 703 2.69 -0.16 12.34
CA PRO A 703 2.27 0.67 13.47
C PRO A 703 2.71 0.17 14.87
N PRO A 704 2.55 -1.11 15.24
CA PRO A 704 2.86 -1.53 16.61
C PRO A 704 4.36 -1.58 16.92
N ILE A 705 5.25 -1.77 15.93
CA ILE A 705 6.69 -1.93 16.20
C ILE A 705 7.30 -0.71 16.86
N ILE A 706 6.76 0.47 16.55
CA ILE A 706 7.19 1.75 17.10
C ILE A 706 7.04 1.76 18.62
N GLY A 707 5.88 1.32 19.12
CA GLY A 707 5.61 1.24 20.55
C GLY A 707 6.45 0.14 21.22
N ALA A 708 6.60 -1.02 20.57
CA ALA A 708 7.45 -2.10 21.07
C ALA A 708 8.91 -1.65 21.19
N LEU A 709 9.42 -0.90 20.21
CA LEU A 709 10.76 -0.31 20.23
C LEU A 709 10.90 0.71 21.37
N ALA A 710 9.98 1.68 21.48
CA ALA A 710 10.03 2.68 22.54
C ALA A 710 10.03 2.06 23.95
N ASN A 711 9.19 1.04 24.15
CA ASN A 711 9.09 0.31 25.41
C ASN A 711 10.36 -0.51 25.70
N ALA A 712 10.94 -1.16 24.69
CA ALA A 712 12.19 -1.90 24.84
C ALA A 712 13.37 -0.96 25.15
N MET A 713 13.45 0.19 24.46
CA MET A 713 14.47 1.21 24.76
C MET A 713 14.31 1.78 26.17
N TYR A 714 13.07 1.97 26.64
CA TYR A 714 12.82 2.34 28.03
C TYR A 714 13.35 1.29 29.00
N LYS A 715 13.03 0.01 28.80
CA LYS A 715 13.56 -1.06 29.66
C LYS A 715 15.09 -1.15 29.64
N ALA A 716 15.73 -0.79 28.54
CA ALA A 716 17.18 -0.79 28.42
C ALA A 716 17.87 0.44 29.06
N THR A 717 17.20 1.59 29.08
CA THR A 717 17.84 2.89 29.40
C THR A 717 17.25 3.57 30.65
N GLY A 718 16.07 3.17 31.11
CA GLY A 718 15.29 3.89 32.12
C GLY A 718 14.67 5.20 31.61
N LYS A 719 14.86 5.57 30.33
CA LYS A 719 14.35 6.81 29.73
C LYS A 719 13.17 6.50 28.79
N ARG A 720 12.08 7.25 28.95
CA ARG A 720 10.94 7.22 28.02
C ARG A 720 11.20 8.16 26.83
N PHE A 721 10.71 7.79 25.65
CA PHE A 721 10.92 8.52 24.40
C PHE A 721 9.59 9.06 23.89
N TYR A 722 9.52 10.38 23.71
CA TYR A 722 8.28 11.09 23.38
C TYR A 722 8.28 11.66 21.97
N ASN A 723 9.47 11.94 21.42
CA ASN A 723 9.62 12.61 20.13
C ASN A 723 10.32 11.67 19.14
N GLN A 724 9.69 11.41 18.00
CA GLN A 724 10.39 10.82 16.87
C GLN A 724 11.21 11.89 16.13
N PRO A 725 12.40 11.55 15.60
CA PRO A 725 13.07 10.25 15.73
C PRO A 725 13.79 10.09 17.09
N PHE A 726 13.76 8.87 17.66
CA PHE A 726 14.17 8.61 19.05
C PHE A 726 15.65 8.88 19.37
N ILE A 727 16.55 8.86 18.38
CA ILE A 727 17.99 9.07 18.64
C ILE A 727 18.43 10.53 18.53
N LEU A 728 17.57 11.43 18.05
CA LEU A 728 17.89 12.86 17.95
C LEU A 728 17.54 13.63 19.23
N GLU A 729 16.86 12.99 20.19
CA GLU A 729 16.70 13.55 21.53
C GLU A 729 18.07 13.65 22.22
N LYS A 730 18.73 14.81 22.07
CA LYS A 730 19.91 15.15 22.86
C LYS A 730 19.53 15.06 24.33
N GLU A 731 20.38 14.44 25.14
CA GLU A 731 20.32 14.65 26.59
C GLU A 731 20.41 16.16 26.83
N VAL A 732 19.34 16.74 27.37
CA VAL A 732 19.47 18.02 28.08
C VAL A 732 20.23 17.66 29.35
N VAL A 733 21.55 17.69 29.27
CA VAL A 733 22.41 17.62 30.44
C VAL A 733 22.21 18.95 31.16
N GLY A 734 21.29 18.95 32.11
CA GLY A 734 21.05 20.05 33.05
C GLY A 734 21.87 19.88 34.30
#